data_AF-X0ZW75-F1
#
_entry.id   AF-X0ZW75-F1
#
_cell.length_a   1.000
_cell.length_b   1.000
_cell.length_c   1.000
_cell.angle_alpha   90.00
_cell.angle_beta   90.00
_cell.angle_gamma   90.00
#
_symmetry.space_group_name_H-M   'P 1'
#
loop_
_entity.id
_entity.type
_entity.pdbx_description
1 polymer ?
#
loop_
_entity_poly.entity_id
_entity_poly.type
_entity_poly.pdbx_seq_one_letter_code
_entity_poly.pdbx_strand_id
1 'polypeptide(L)'
;DAVIFYNGISDLAQDNAGTGVICYGVARYDITIVKLQVDAVTAAADRLVEQQNPDGGFRMWISETPPGTYLRTHNIGVTTIGILKAHELLDKAEYETALAKTYKFVVDHEPGWEGRPVEDPTYWKESPGGVNSWPDIHFLIDLAEAAASDSSLLAAIQSEVAETTPDNILDLAKYRWDDRLNHAGAVYPSEVGTATGMAEWLVDTRIGQGYETLIPWDLEPAVKSALALHEKYPEDGYLEQAQDITEAIYDCIYGDPSYLDINDNTEKCYTLGLAGAIEAFTEAGLYPDEASELKTLLIEYQSETGYWDANDISEGEDQEQESVQATAYSIMALIAQGDDDARTAAVKGSNWLVNTQDELGGWDPSSLESGDECLEVDGEAAWALATAEAPVTIGEDCYYSIQSAINSASEGDTIEVAAGTYNEQVVINKQLTLNGANADVNAVTEARGSESIIDGGTSTAVTTSAGDVIVNGFTLDGGITLDDLANSISGGTISNNIITGADSSEEPTKAQNGIRLGWDNGRGVDHVTIENNTITDSDAKGIRFANPKLAGPGGMASYITISGNKIENNGSAGIETYGPGHNTIINNTISGNIGNGINLKFDDGDVVTGNTITNNTRAGIVLREVTDTVVENNGISGHLNEENGLGIWVREGSIGNIISYNDITGNYNGILIKRKKTDVDQPSGNSINFNNISGNNYYGILNALSDPPTPVDATLNWWGDPSGPQNPITNLSATGDNASDNVDYTPWLNAPYPAGVARSWNVQNVNTGENFNSIQEAIDNASESNTIIVHPGTYVEAVKVDKSITLQGEPGAIIRPDDTTPT
;
A
#
# COMPACT_ATOMS: atom_id res chain seq x y z
N ASP A 1 -46.84 13.63 -19.71
CA ASP A 1 -46.15 14.62 -18.86
C ASP A 1 -45.03 13.90 -18.13
N ALA A 2 -43.94 13.70 -18.87
CA ALA A 2 -42.74 13.00 -18.44
C ALA A 2 -41.71 14.07 -18.07
N VAL A 3 -41.21 14.00 -16.83
CA VAL A 3 -40.06 14.77 -16.36
C VAL A 3 -38.96 13.73 -16.19
N ILE A 4 -37.93 13.85 -17.03
CA ILE A 4 -36.70 13.06 -16.99
C ILE A 4 -35.82 13.70 -15.91
N PHE A 5 -35.40 12.92 -14.91
CA PHE A 5 -34.41 13.32 -13.92
C PHE A 5 -33.02 12.98 -14.47
N TYR A 6 -32.19 13.99 -14.70
CA TYR A 6 -30.74 13.88 -14.63
C TYR A 6 -30.35 14.46 -13.27
N ASN A 7 -29.84 13.60 -12.38
CA ASN A 7 -29.13 13.93 -11.15
C ASN A 7 -28.26 12.69 -10.87
N GLY A 8 -27.08 12.65 -11.46
CA GLY A 8 -25.95 11.93 -10.87
C GLY A 8 -25.28 12.86 -9.86
N ILE A 9 -24.68 12.31 -8.81
CA ILE A 9 -24.07 13.00 -7.67
C ILE A 9 -25.07 13.41 -6.56
N SER A 10 -25.72 12.41 -5.95
CA SER A 10 -25.97 12.42 -4.50
C SER A 10 -26.41 11.03 -4.03
N ASP A 11 -25.47 10.16 -3.70
CA ASP A 11 -25.67 9.05 -2.75
C ASP A 11 -24.33 8.33 -2.49
N LEU A 12 -23.40 9.01 -1.81
CA LEU A 12 -22.24 8.42 -1.13
C LEU A 12 -21.88 9.26 0.10
N ALA A 13 -22.85 9.45 1.00
CA ALA A 13 -22.62 10.08 2.29
C ALA A 13 -23.48 9.41 3.37
N GLN A 14 -23.28 8.09 3.55
CA GLN A 14 -23.66 7.37 4.77
C GLN A 14 -23.10 5.95 4.74
N ASP A 15 -21.81 5.82 5.05
CA ASP A 15 -21.22 4.77 5.89
C ASP A 15 -19.70 4.77 5.67
N ASN A 16 -18.99 5.54 6.49
CA ASN A 16 -17.66 5.20 7.01
C ASN A 16 -17.26 6.26 8.04
N ALA A 17 -17.33 5.89 9.31
CA ALA A 17 -16.67 6.62 10.37
C ALA A 17 -15.17 6.30 10.29
N GLY A 18 -14.46 7.01 9.42
CA GLY A 18 -13.01 7.08 9.37
C GLY A 18 -12.63 8.55 9.21
N THR A 19 -11.94 9.11 10.20
CA THR A 19 -11.45 10.49 10.17
C THR A 19 -10.24 10.58 9.25
N GLY A 20 -10.46 10.54 7.93
CA GLY A 20 -9.47 10.96 6.94
C GLY A 20 -9.80 12.38 6.50
N VAL A 21 -8.89 13.33 6.74
CA VAL A 21 -8.99 14.67 6.13
C VAL A 21 -8.65 14.49 4.66
N ILE A 22 -9.66 14.46 3.79
CA ILE A 22 -9.46 14.56 2.35
C ILE A 22 -9.37 16.07 2.05
N CYS A 23 -8.25 16.52 1.46
CA CYS A 23 -8.04 17.91 1.05
C CYS A 23 -8.97 18.20 -0.15
N TYR A 24 -10.28 18.41 0.06
CA TYR A 24 -11.24 18.80 -0.98
C TYR A 24 -11.36 20.33 -1.11
N GLY A 25 -11.50 20.75 -2.37
CA GLY A 25 -11.93 22.09 -2.75
C GLY A 25 -13.27 22.51 -2.13
N VAL A 26 -13.27 23.74 -1.64
CA VAL A 26 -14.42 24.62 -1.34
C VAL A 26 -15.41 24.15 -0.25
N ALA A 27 -15.02 24.33 1.02
CA ALA A 27 -15.97 24.68 2.08
C ALA A 27 -15.35 25.66 3.09
N ARG A 28 -15.85 26.91 3.05
CA ARG A 28 -15.52 28.03 3.95
C ARG A 28 -15.47 27.61 5.43
N TYR A 29 -14.33 27.83 6.11
CA TYR A 29 -14.12 28.62 7.33
C TYR A 29 -12.80 28.23 8.04
N ASP A 30 -11.97 29.27 8.33
CA ASP A 30 -10.72 29.31 9.11
C ASP A 30 -9.52 28.48 8.57
N ILE A 31 -8.69 29.19 7.80
CA ILE A 31 -7.50 28.74 7.08
C ILE A 31 -6.27 28.70 8.00
N THR A 32 -5.65 27.53 8.13
CA THR A 32 -4.19 27.36 8.27
C THR A 32 -3.79 26.26 7.27
N ILE A 33 -2.61 26.41 6.65
CA ILE A 33 -2.39 26.25 5.20
C ILE A 33 -1.73 24.91 4.83
N VAL A 34 -2.22 24.33 3.74
CA VAL A 34 -1.83 23.08 3.06
C VAL A 34 -0.47 23.17 2.34
N LYS A 35 0.65 23.19 3.06
CA LYS A 35 1.88 23.81 2.56
C LYS A 35 2.51 23.28 1.25
N LEU A 36 2.50 22.00 0.87
CA LEU A 36 3.34 21.54 -0.27
C LEU A 36 2.67 21.44 -1.65
N GLN A 37 1.39 21.08 -1.72
CA GLN A 37 0.57 21.38 -2.90
C GLN A 37 0.47 22.90 -3.10
N VAL A 38 0.29 23.63 -1.99
CA VAL A 38 0.28 25.09 -2.00
C VAL A 38 1.61 25.66 -2.45
N ASP A 39 2.76 25.12 -2.03
CA ASP A 39 4.06 25.70 -2.39
C ASP A 39 4.30 25.65 -3.89
N ALA A 40 3.99 24.52 -4.56
CA ALA A 40 4.17 24.41 -6.02
C ALA A 40 3.20 25.31 -6.80
N VAL A 41 1.91 25.28 -6.45
CA VAL A 41 0.89 26.17 -7.05
C VAL A 41 1.20 27.65 -6.76
N THR A 42 1.68 27.94 -5.55
CA THR A 42 2.12 29.29 -5.13
C THR A 42 3.31 29.74 -5.93
N ALA A 43 4.34 28.89 -6.08
CA ALA A 43 5.55 29.25 -6.80
C ALA A 43 5.23 29.56 -8.26
N ALA A 44 4.40 28.74 -8.90
CA ALA A 44 3.91 28.98 -10.25
C ALA A 44 3.11 30.29 -10.33
N ALA A 45 2.12 30.50 -9.46
CA ALA A 45 1.31 31.72 -9.48
C ALA A 45 2.12 32.99 -9.16
N ASP A 46 3.04 32.93 -8.19
CA ASP A 46 3.95 34.04 -7.86
C ASP A 46 4.85 34.37 -9.06
N ARG A 47 5.36 33.34 -9.78
CA ARG A 47 6.12 33.49 -11.02
C ARG A 47 5.29 34.15 -12.11
N LEU A 48 4.09 33.64 -12.39
CA LEU A 48 3.17 34.21 -13.37
C LEU A 48 2.89 35.70 -13.08
N VAL A 49 2.59 36.04 -11.83
CA VAL A 49 2.34 37.42 -11.40
C VAL A 49 3.57 38.32 -11.57
N GLU A 50 4.78 37.82 -11.29
CA GLU A 50 6.03 38.55 -11.53
C GLU A 50 6.22 38.88 -13.01
N GLN A 51 5.83 37.97 -13.89
CA GLN A 51 6.03 38.07 -15.35
C GLN A 51 4.89 38.82 -16.08
N GLN A 52 3.83 39.22 -15.36
CA GLN A 52 2.73 40.00 -15.92
C GLN A 52 3.21 41.35 -16.49
N ASN A 53 2.80 41.68 -17.72
CA ASN A 53 3.14 42.96 -18.33
C ASN A 53 2.41 44.13 -17.60
N PRO A 54 2.94 45.36 -17.64
CA PRO A 54 2.32 46.50 -16.99
C PRO A 54 0.89 46.85 -17.46
N ASP A 55 0.49 46.40 -18.64
CA ASP A 55 -0.86 46.59 -19.20
C ASP A 55 -1.84 45.49 -18.80
N GLY A 56 -1.39 44.41 -18.14
CA GLY A 56 -2.22 43.33 -17.60
C GLY A 56 -2.25 42.04 -18.43
N GLY A 57 -1.64 42.03 -19.62
CA GLY A 57 -1.46 40.79 -20.40
C GLY A 57 -0.15 40.07 -20.08
N PHE A 58 0.06 38.89 -20.65
CA PHE A 58 1.28 38.09 -20.45
C PHE A 58 2.03 37.87 -21.75
N ARG A 59 3.33 37.57 -21.67
CA ARG A 59 4.07 37.05 -22.82
C ARG A 59 3.85 35.56 -22.90
N MET A 60 3.84 35.02 -24.12
CA MET A 60 3.84 33.56 -24.30
C MET A 60 5.18 32.95 -23.85
N TRP A 61 6.30 33.57 -24.20
CA TRP A 61 7.67 33.06 -23.96
C TRP A 61 8.55 34.06 -23.20
N ILE A 62 9.37 33.58 -22.27
CA ILE A 62 10.37 34.36 -21.54
C ILE A 62 11.77 33.95 -22.00
N SER A 63 12.56 34.89 -22.55
CA SER A 63 13.99 34.72 -22.82
C SER A 63 14.84 35.64 -21.93
N GLU A 64 16.15 35.39 -21.78
CA GLU A 64 17.12 36.18 -20.97
C GLU A 64 17.21 37.69 -21.30
N THR A 65 16.38 38.25 -22.19
CA THR A 65 16.42 39.66 -22.60
C THR A 65 15.48 40.54 -21.76
N PRO A 66 15.94 41.70 -21.21
CA PRO A 66 15.16 42.54 -20.28
C PRO A 66 13.84 43.04 -20.89
N PRO A 67 12.88 43.51 -20.05
CA PRO A 67 11.59 44.00 -20.52
C PRO A 67 11.76 45.22 -21.42
N GLY A 68 11.75 45.00 -22.73
CA GLY A 68 12.09 46.04 -23.69
C GLY A 68 11.88 45.62 -25.13
N THR A 69 10.62 45.71 -25.57
CA THR A 69 10.15 45.67 -26.97
C THR A 69 10.40 44.35 -27.73
N TYR A 70 9.35 43.83 -28.38
CA TYR A 70 9.24 42.50 -29.03
C TYR A 70 9.00 41.38 -27.98
N LEU A 71 7.82 40.75 -27.87
CA LEU A 71 6.85 40.25 -28.85
C LEU A 71 5.40 40.63 -28.45
N ARG A 72 4.48 40.71 -29.43
CA ARG A 72 3.11 41.23 -29.28
C ARG A 72 2.06 40.12 -29.19
N THR A 73 2.31 39.04 -28.47
CA THR A 73 1.28 38.02 -28.20
C THR A 73 0.93 38.12 -26.73
N HIS A 74 -0.29 38.59 -26.45
CA HIS A 74 -0.81 38.64 -25.10
C HIS A 74 -1.46 37.29 -24.81
N ASN A 75 -0.78 36.44 -24.06
CA ASN A 75 -1.42 35.23 -23.54
C ASN A 75 -2.26 35.62 -22.31
N ILE A 76 -3.48 35.11 -22.19
CA ILE A 76 -4.37 35.39 -21.05
C ILE A 76 -4.93 34.08 -20.55
N GLY A 77 -5.86 33.47 -21.30
CA GLY A 77 -6.66 32.30 -20.93
C GLY A 77 -6.07 31.41 -19.84
N VAL A 78 -5.35 30.36 -20.23
CA VAL A 78 -4.88 29.35 -19.26
C VAL A 78 -3.84 29.90 -18.29
N THR A 79 -2.95 30.79 -18.75
CA THR A 79 -1.98 31.51 -17.89
C THR A 79 -2.69 32.18 -16.71
N THR A 80 -3.82 32.83 -16.95
CA THR A 80 -4.55 33.58 -15.92
C THR A 80 -5.46 32.67 -15.11
N ILE A 81 -5.97 31.58 -15.70
CA ILE A 81 -6.68 30.53 -14.97
C ILE A 81 -5.76 29.93 -13.89
N GLY A 82 -4.48 29.69 -14.18
CA GLY A 82 -3.51 29.24 -13.18
C GLY A 82 -3.42 30.18 -11.96
N ILE A 83 -3.37 31.51 -12.18
CA ILE A 83 -3.41 32.51 -11.10
C ILE A 83 -4.74 32.49 -10.35
N LEU A 84 -5.85 32.34 -11.08
CA LEU A 84 -7.20 32.32 -10.49
C LEU A 84 -7.38 31.10 -9.59
N LYS A 85 -6.99 29.91 -10.05
CA LYS A 85 -7.03 28.68 -9.24
C LYS A 85 -6.11 28.76 -8.03
N ALA A 86 -4.94 29.38 -8.16
CA ALA A 86 -4.10 29.68 -7.00
C ALA A 86 -4.75 30.66 -6.01
N HIS A 87 -5.48 31.67 -6.49
CA HIS A 87 -6.25 32.58 -5.63
C HIS A 87 -7.37 31.87 -4.87
N GLU A 88 -8.12 30.99 -5.53
CA GLU A 88 -9.14 30.16 -4.89
C GLU A 88 -8.59 29.32 -3.72
N LEU A 89 -7.31 28.94 -3.77
CA LEU A 89 -6.61 28.20 -2.71
C LEU A 89 -5.99 29.09 -1.62
N LEU A 90 -5.53 30.31 -1.96
CA LEU A 90 -4.58 31.06 -1.13
C LEU A 90 -5.02 32.44 -0.69
N ASP A 91 -6.02 33.03 -1.35
CA ASP A 91 -6.58 34.34 -1.01
C ASP A 91 -5.51 35.45 -0.87
N LYS A 92 -4.59 35.55 -1.86
CA LYS A 92 -3.53 36.57 -1.89
C LYS A 92 -3.96 37.84 -2.65
N ALA A 93 -3.73 39.00 -2.04
CA ALA A 93 -4.02 40.31 -2.62
C ALA A 93 -3.21 40.61 -3.90
N GLU A 94 -2.01 40.06 -4.03
CA GLU A 94 -1.20 40.17 -5.25
C GLU A 94 -1.89 39.49 -6.44
N TYR A 95 -2.56 38.36 -6.22
CA TYR A 95 -3.26 37.62 -7.25
C TYR A 95 -4.52 38.37 -7.68
N GLU A 96 -5.29 38.90 -6.73
CA GLU A 96 -6.44 39.78 -7.02
C GLU A 96 -6.04 40.97 -7.89
N THR A 97 -4.89 41.59 -7.58
CA THR A 97 -4.35 42.72 -8.34
C THR A 97 -3.99 42.31 -9.77
N ALA A 98 -3.37 41.14 -9.95
CA ALA A 98 -3.01 40.62 -11.27
C ALA A 98 -4.27 40.29 -12.09
N LEU A 99 -5.23 39.58 -11.51
CA LEU A 99 -6.51 39.24 -12.14
C LEU A 99 -7.30 40.49 -12.55
N ALA A 100 -7.33 41.53 -11.70
CA ALA A 100 -7.98 42.80 -12.00
C ALA A 100 -7.34 43.52 -13.20
N LYS A 101 -6.01 43.54 -13.29
CA LYS A 101 -5.29 44.11 -14.44
C LYS A 101 -5.55 43.32 -15.72
N THR A 102 -5.61 42.00 -15.64
CA THR A 102 -5.93 41.16 -16.79
C THR A 102 -7.36 41.41 -17.26
N TYR A 103 -8.35 41.48 -16.37
CA TYR A 103 -9.71 41.86 -16.74
C TYR A 103 -9.76 43.23 -17.41
N LYS A 104 -9.05 44.23 -16.86
CA LYS A 104 -8.92 45.55 -17.49
C LYS A 104 -8.32 45.46 -18.88
N PHE A 105 -7.29 44.65 -19.07
CA PHE A 105 -6.69 44.41 -20.37
C PHE A 105 -7.73 43.85 -21.35
N VAL A 106 -8.52 42.84 -20.95
CA VAL A 106 -9.59 42.26 -21.79
C VAL A 106 -10.65 43.32 -22.17
N VAL A 107 -11.03 44.18 -21.22
CA VAL A 107 -11.99 45.27 -21.47
C VAL A 107 -11.45 46.30 -22.45
N ASP A 108 -10.17 46.66 -22.34
CA ASP A 108 -9.53 47.67 -23.19
C ASP A 108 -9.23 47.17 -24.62
N HIS A 109 -9.31 45.85 -24.86
CA HIS A 109 -8.96 45.20 -26.12
C HIS A 109 -10.14 44.39 -26.71
N GLU A 110 -10.76 44.94 -27.76
CA GLU A 110 -11.80 44.25 -28.56
C GLU A 110 -11.22 43.06 -29.36
N PRO A 111 -12.05 42.07 -29.76
CA PRO A 111 -11.60 40.95 -30.57
C PRO A 111 -10.92 41.41 -31.87
N GLY A 112 -9.74 40.84 -32.14
CA GLY A 112 -8.87 41.26 -33.23
C GLY A 112 -8.82 40.23 -34.37
N TRP A 113 -9.63 40.42 -35.40
CA TRP A 113 -9.70 39.54 -36.56
C TRP A 113 -8.97 40.14 -37.79
N GLU A 114 -7.65 40.05 -37.86
CA GLU A 114 -6.90 40.56 -39.03
C GLU A 114 -7.05 39.63 -40.24
N GLY A 115 -7.41 40.22 -41.39
CA GLY A 115 -7.91 39.51 -42.56
C GLY A 115 -6.96 38.48 -43.17
N ARG A 116 -7.55 37.32 -43.49
CA ARG A 116 -6.97 36.26 -44.33
C ARG A 116 -6.34 36.85 -45.61
N PRO A 117 -5.13 36.43 -46.01
CA PRO A 117 -4.86 36.29 -47.44
C PRO A 117 -5.82 35.23 -47.98
N VAL A 118 -6.65 35.58 -48.96
CA VAL A 118 -7.60 34.68 -49.66
C VAL A 118 -6.88 33.48 -50.32
N GLU A 119 -5.56 33.44 -50.30
CA GLU A 119 -4.70 32.48 -50.98
C GLU A 119 -4.30 31.28 -50.11
N ASP A 120 -4.52 31.31 -48.78
CA ASP A 120 -4.19 30.19 -47.89
C ASP A 120 -5.23 29.99 -46.76
N PRO A 121 -6.15 29.01 -46.90
CA PRO A 121 -7.19 28.74 -45.91
C PRO A 121 -6.69 28.01 -44.65
N THR A 122 -5.43 27.55 -44.60
CA THR A 122 -4.89 26.77 -43.46
C THR A 122 -4.10 27.62 -42.44
N TYR A 123 -3.88 28.90 -42.72
CA TYR A 123 -3.06 29.78 -41.87
C TYR A 123 -3.91 30.76 -41.05
N TRP A 124 -4.01 30.47 -39.74
CA TRP A 124 -4.58 31.37 -38.73
C TRP A 124 -3.51 32.33 -38.20
N LYS A 125 -3.87 33.61 -38.05
CA LYS A 125 -3.05 34.55 -37.28
C LYS A 125 -3.95 35.44 -36.45
N GLU A 126 -3.99 35.19 -35.15
CA GLU A 126 -4.57 36.13 -34.20
C GLU A 126 -3.89 37.50 -34.34
N SER A 127 -4.70 38.56 -34.41
CA SER A 127 -4.15 39.89 -34.32
C SER A 127 -3.52 40.03 -32.93
N PRO A 128 -2.35 40.69 -32.80
CA PRO A 128 -1.62 40.86 -31.54
C PRO A 128 -2.38 41.52 -30.36
N GLY A 129 -3.67 41.82 -30.51
CA GLY A 129 -4.54 42.40 -29.47
C GLY A 129 -5.92 41.75 -29.34
N GLY A 130 -6.18 40.58 -29.94
CA GLY A 130 -7.44 39.88 -29.75
C GLY A 130 -7.43 39.02 -28.49
N VAL A 131 -8.28 39.34 -27.52
CA VAL A 131 -8.62 38.46 -26.39
C VAL A 131 -9.96 37.78 -26.70
N ASN A 132 -9.89 36.58 -27.28
CA ASN A 132 -11.04 35.88 -27.85
C ASN A 132 -10.71 34.42 -28.22
N SER A 133 -9.76 33.81 -27.49
CA SER A 133 -9.58 32.35 -27.47
C SER A 133 -10.64 31.70 -26.57
N TRP A 134 -10.84 30.39 -26.70
CA TRP A 134 -11.77 29.66 -25.82
C TRP A 134 -11.32 29.70 -24.36
N PRO A 135 -10.02 29.52 -24.03
CA PRO A 135 -9.54 29.72 -22.67
C PRO A 135 -9.77 31.14 -22.12
N ASP A 136 -9.74 32.19 -22.94
CA ASP A 136 -10.07 33.55 -22.48
C ASP A 136 -11.53 33.68 -22.06
N ILE A 137 -12.43 33.03 -22.81
CA ILE A 137 -13.87 33.02 -22.50
C ILE A 137 -14.10 32.26 -21.19
N HIS A 138 -13.48 31.09 -21.05
CA HIS A 138 -13.55 30.29 -19.84
C HIS A 138 -13.04 31.07 -18.61
N PHE A 139 -11.87 31.72 -18.74
CA PHE A 139 -11.32 32.61 -17.71
C PHE A 139 -12.32 33.68 -17.26
N LEU A 140 -13.01 34.35 -18.18
CA LEU A 140 -13.98 35.39 -17.82
C LEU A 140 -15.17 34.82 -17.04
N ILE A 141 -15.61 33.60 -17.35
CA ILE A 141 -16.69 32.94 -16.63
C ILE A 141 -16.23 32.62 -15.21
N ASP A 142 -15.09 31.95 -15.06
CA ASP A 142 -14.51 31.61 -13.76
C ASP A 142 -14.23 32.87 -12.92
N LEU A 143 -13.72 33.95 -13.53
CA LEU A 143 -13.49 35.22 -12.86
C LEU A 143 -14.81 35.84 -12.36
N ALA A 144 -15.87 35.76 -13.15
CA ALA A 144 -17.18 36.25 -12.75
C ALA A 144 -17.71 35.49 -11.53
N GLU A 145 -17.53 34.17 -11.50
CA GLU A 145 -17.92 33.33 -10.37
C GLU A 145 -17.10 33.62 -9.12
N ALA A 146 -15.77 33.68 -9.27
CA ALA A 146 -14.87 34.03 -8.18
C ALA A 146 -15.24 35.40 -7.59
N ALA A 147 -15.40 36.43 -8.43
CA ALA A 147 -15.79 37.78 -7.99
C ALA A 147 -17.21 37.88 -7.42
N ALA A 148 -18.12 36.96 -7.77
CA ALA A 148 -19.43 36.86 -7.12
C ALA A 148 -19.33 36.27 -5.70
N SER A 149 -18.35 35.40 -5.49
CA SER A 149 -18.14 34.69 -4.23
C SER A 149 -17.19 35.42 -3.27
N ASP A 150 -16.28 36.23 -3.80
CA ASP A 150 -15.27 36.99 -3.07
C ASP A 150 -15.36 38.51 -3.33
N SER A 151 -15.57 39.24 -2.24
CA SER A 151 -15.71 40.69 -2.26
C SER A 151 -14.38 41.46 -2.37
N SER A 152 -13.24 40.88 -1.98
CA SER A 152 -11.95 41.55 -2.13
C SER A 152 -11.46 41.49 -3.56
N LEU A 153 -11.56 40.33 -4.23
CA LEU A 153 -11.33 40.22 -5.67
C LEU A 153 -12.23 41.18 -6.47
N LEU A 154 -13.54 41.24 -6.18
CA LEU A 154 -14.43 42.19 -6.84
C LEU A 154 -14.01 43.65 -6.61
N ALA A 155 -13.55 44.00 -5.41
CA ALA A 155 -13.07 45.34 -5.10
C ALA A 155 -11.77 45.67 -5.87
N ALA A 156 -10.86 44.70 -6.03
CA ALA A 156 -9.66 44.85 -6.84
C ALA A 156 -10.02 45.10 -8.31
N ILE A 157 -10.94 44.31 -8.88
CA ILE A 157 -11.47 44.50 -10.24
C ILE A 157 -12.07 45.91 -10.39
N GLN A 158 -12.90 46.34 -9.44
CA GLN A 158 -13.53 47.67 -9.47
C GLN A 158 -12.54 48.83 -9.38
N SER A 159 -11.33 48.58 -8.87
CA SER A 159 -10.27 49.58 -8.81
C SER A 159 -9.63 49.84 -10.17
N GLU A 160 -9.61 48.83 -11.04
CA GLU A 160 -9.08 48.91 -12.41
C GLU A 160 -10.18 49.24 -13.43
N VAL A 161 -11.39 48.70 -13.26
CA VAL A 161 -12.57 48.94 -14.09
C VAL A 161 -13.75 49.34 -13.20
N ALA A 162 -14.00 50.64 -13.11
CA ALA A 162 -15.04 51.17 -12.21
C ALA A 162 -16.44 50.66 -12.56
N GLU A 163 -17.26 50.45 -11.53
CA GLU A 163 -18.66 50.00 -11.62
C GLU A 163 -18.86 48.56 -12.13
N THR A 164 -17.79 47.78 -12.30
CA THR A 164 -17.90 46.36 -12.67
C THR A 164 -18.67 45.55 -11.63
N THR A 165 -19.57 44.70 -12.12
CA THR A 165 -20.28 43.65 -11.39
C THR A 165 -19.94 42.29 -11.99
N PRO A 166 -20.14 41.17 -11.25
CA PRO A 166 -19.99 39.83 -11.81
C PRO A 166 -20.77 39.61 -13.11
N ASP A 167 -22.01 40.13 -13.19
CA ASP A 167 -22.83 40.06 -14.39
C ASP A 167 -22.18 40.79 -15.58
N ASN A 168 -21.42 41.88 -15.35
CA ASN A 168 -20.72 42.57 -16.44
C ASN A 168 -19.54 41.77 -16.99
N ILE A 169 -18.86 40.99 -16.13
CA ILE A 169 -17.78 40.09 -16.56
C ILE A 169 -18.39 38.94 -17.39
N LEU A 170 -19.49 38.37 -16.91
CA LEU A 170 -20.19 37.28 -17.59
C LEU A 170 -20.82 37.72 -18.93
N ASP A 171 -21.44 38.90 -18.98
CA ASP A 171 -21.96 39.48 -20.24
C ASP A 171 -20.85 39.69 -21.27
N LEU A 172 -19.63 40.06 -20.80
CA LEU A 172 -18.46 40.16 -21.67
C LEU A 172 -18.06 38.78 -22.20
N ALA A 173 -18.00 37.74 -21.35
CA ALA A 173 -17.71 36.37 -21.78
C ALA A 173 -18.69 35.90 -22.86
N LYS A 174 -19.99 36.13 -22.64
CA LYS A 174 -21.06 35.83 -23.59
C LYS A 174 -20.86 36.54 -24.93
N TYR A 175 -20.57 37.85 -24.90
CA TYR A 175 -20.27 38.60 -26.11
C TYR A 175 -19.07 38.03 -26.88
N ARG A 176 -18.00 37.65 -26.17
CA ARG A 176 -16.80 37.06 -26.79
C ARG A 176 -17.10 35.70 -27.42
N TRP A 177 -17.91 34.87 -26.77
CA TRP A 177 -18.41 33.61 -27.33
C TRP A 177 -19.19 33.83 -28.64
N ASP A 178 -20.20 34.70 -28.60
CA ASP A 178 -21.04 34.98 -29.78
C ASP A 178 -20.21 35.57 -30.95
N ASP A 179 -19.25 36.46 -30.65
CA ASP A 179 -18.34 37.02 -31.67
C ASP A 179 -17.43 35.94 -32.28
N ARG A 180 -16.90 35.02 -31.45
CA ARG A 180 -16.07 33.89 -31.89
C ARG A 180 -16.85 32.95 -32.81
N LEU A 181 -18.08 32.57 -32.47
CA LEU A 181 -18.93 31.72 -33.32
C LEU A 181 -19.22 32.39 -34.67
N ASN A 182 -19.56 33.68 -34.65
CA ASN A 182 -19.82 34.43 -35.87
C ASN A 182 -18.58 34.54 -36.76
N HIS A 183 -17.41 34.71 -36.17
CA HIS A 183 -16.15 34.80 -36.91
C HIS A 183 -15.71 33.45 -37.48
N ALA A 184 -15.60 32.42 -36.64
CA ALA A 184 -15.15 31.09 -37.03
C ALA A 184 -16.10 30.45 -38.05
N GLY A 185 -17.41 30.56 -37.82
CA GLY A 185 -18.42 30.01 -38.73
C GLY A 185 -18.55 30.77 -40.07
N ALA A 186 -18.04 32.00 -40.19
CA ALA A 186 -18.16 32.80 -41.43
C ALA A 186 -17.45 32.19 -42.66
N VAL A 187 -16.63 31.15 -42.46
CA VAL A 187 -15.95 30.39 -43.53
C VAL A 187 -16.91 29.43 -44.23
N TYR A 188 -17.95 28.95 -43.54
CA TYR A 188 -18.95 28.02 -44.03
C TYR A 188 -20.30 28.73 -44.18
N PRO A 189 -20.68 29.18 -45.40
CA PRO A 189 -21.86 30.03 -45.58
C PRO A 189 -23.21 29.42 -45.18
N SER A 190 -23.26 28.10 -44.96
CA SER A 190 -24.47 27.38 -44.51
C SER A 190 -24.65 27.35 -43.00
N GLU A 191 -23.58 27.51 -42.20
CA GLU A 191 -23.56 27.29 -40.74
C GLU A 191 -22.97 28.49 -39.98
N VAL A 192 -23.00 29.70 -40.57
CA VAL A 192 -22.42 30.91 -39.97
C VAL A 192 -23.05 31.23 -38.61
N GLY A 193 -22.22 31.40 -37.58
CA GLY A 193 -22.67 31.76 -36.23
C GLY A 193 -23.18 30.58 -35.39
N THR A 194 -22.89 29.34 -35.80
CA THR A 194 -23.24 28.11 -35.07
C THR A 194 -22.00 27.45 -34.46
N ALA A 195 -22.21 26.65 -33.42
CA ALA A 195 -21.16 25.83 -32.81
C ALA A 195 -20.64 24.75 -33.77
N THR A 196 -21.53 24.10 -34.54
CA THR A 196 -21.17 23.15 -35.59
C THR A 196 -20.26 23.78 -36.65
N GLY A 197 -20.66 24.91 -37.24
CA GLY A 197 -19.86 25.57 -38.28
C GLY A 197 -18.52 26.10 -37.77
N MET A 198 -18.42 26.37 -36.46
CA MET A 198 -17.16 26.69 -35.80
C MET A 198 -16.29 25.44 -35.62
N ALA A 199 -16.86 24.34 -35.15
CA ALA A 199 -16.12 23.10 -34.91
C ALA A 199 -15.57 22.54 -36.24
N GLU A 200 -16.41 22.48 -37.29
CA GLU A 200 -16.00 22.10 -38.65
C GLU A 200 -14.86 22.97 -39.18
N TRP A 201 -14.90 24.28 -38.92
CA TRP A 201 -13.81 25.18 -39.32
C TRP A 201 -12.50 24.84 -38.64
N LEU A 202 -12.52 24.53 -37.34
CA LEU A 202 -11.31 24.21 -36.60
C LEU A 202 -10.75 22.84 -37.02
N VAL A 203 -11.62 21.86 -37.21
CA VAL A 203 -11.31 20.55 -37.77
C VAL A 203 -10.57 20.70 -39.11
N ASP A 204 -11.17 21.39 -40.08
CA ASP A 204 -10.57 21.61 -41.40
C ASP A 204 -9.26 22.41 -41.32
N THR A 205 -9.15 23.33 -40.35
CA THR A 205 -7.92 24.11 -40.12
C THR A 205 -6.78 23.22 -39.64
N ARG A 206 -7.02 22.35 -38.65
CA ARG A 206 -6.00 21.45 -38.09
C ARG A 206 -5.58 20.35 -39.04
N ILE A 207 -6.53 19.79 -39.80
CA ILE A 207 -6.23 18.90 -40.94
C ILE A 207 -5.34 19.61 -41.97
N GLY A 208 -5.65 20.87 -42.27
CA GLY A 208 -4.83 21.67 -43.19
C GLY A 208 -3.39 21.91 -42.71
N GLN A 209 -3.12 21.76 -41.41
CA GLN A 209 -1.82 21.96 -40.78
C GLN A 209 -1.09 20.63 -40.49
N GLY A 210 -1.77 19.49 -40.56
CA GLY A 210 -1.22 18.19 -40.16
C GLY A 210 -1.10 18.02 -38.64
N TYR A 211 -2.03 18.62 -37.89
CA TYR A 211 -2.16 18.50 -36.42
C TYR A 211 -3.57 18.03 -36.05
N GLU A 212 -4.06 17.01 -36.73
CA GLU A 212 -5.41 16.47 -36.57
C GLU A 212 -5.69 16.01 -35.12
N THR A 213 -4.69 15.50 -34.43
CA THR A 213 -4.76 15.08 -33.02
C THR A 213 -4.93 16.22 -32.02
N LEU A 214 -4.65 17.48 -32.39
CA LEU A 214 -4.92 18.65 -31.55
C LEU A 214 -6.39 19.08 -31.61
N ILE A 215 -7.19 18.52 -32.52
CA ILE A 215 -8.60 18.89 -32.67
C ILE A 215 -9.38 18.74 -31.35
N PRO A 216 -9.34 17.59 -30.64
CA PRO A 216 -10.04 17.48 -29.37
C PRO A 216 -9.53 18.48 -28.35
N TRP A 217 -8.22 18.68 -28.28
CA TRP A 217 -7.59 19.61 -27.34
C TRP A 217 -8.02 21.07 -27.57
N ASP A 218 -8.10 21.56 -28.81
CA ASP A 218 -8.54 22.94 -29.06
C ASP A 218 -10.06 23.14 -28.93
N LEU A 219 -10.86 22.09 -29.17
CA LEU A 219 -12.33 22.15 -29.08
C LEU A 219 -12.84 21.98 -27.66
N GLU A 220 -12.12 21.24 -26.82
CA GLU A 220 -12.49 20.95 -25.44
C GLU A 220 -12.77 22.25 -24.64
N PRO A 221 -11.91 23.29 -24.61
CA PRO A 221 -12.21 24.51 -23.86
C PRO A 221 -13.47 25.24 -24.33
N ALA A 222 -13.91 25.00 -25.57
CA ALA A 222 -15.18 25.51 -26.07
C ALA A 222 -16.38 24.72 -25.49
N VAL A 223 -16.25 23.41 -25.28
CA VAL A 223 -17.22 22.58 -24.56
C VAL A 223 -17.37 23.08 -23.12
N LYS A 224 -16.25 23.22 -22.38
CA LYS A 224 -16.21 23.83 -21.02
C LYS A 224 -16.93 25.17 -20.97
N SER A 225 -16.57 26.08 -21.88
CA SER A 225 -17.13 27.43 -21.93
C SER A 225 -18.64 27.43 -22.21
N ALA A 226 -19.10 26.59 -23.14
CA ALA A 226 -20.52 26.46 -23.45
C ALA A 226 -21.32 25.89 -22.26
N LEU A 227 -20.81 24.86 -21.60
CA LEU A 227 -21.44 24.28 -20.40
C LEU A 227 -21.51 25.31 -19.26
N ALA A 228 -20.41 26.04 -19.01
CA ALA A 228 -20.38 27.07 -17.98
C ALA A 228 -21.34 28.24 -18.30
N LEU A 229 -21.46 28.65 -19.57
CA LEU A 229 -22.49 29.60 -20.01
C LEU A 229 -23.90 29.04 -19.87
N HIS A 230 -24.11 27.74 -20.12
CA HIS A 230 -25.41 27.09 -19.97
C HIS A 230 -25.91 27.14 -18.52
N GLU A 231 -25.03 26.95 -17.54
CA GLU A 231 -25.41 27.06 -16.12
C GLU A 231 -26.00 28.43 -15.77
N LYS A 232 -25.50 29.50 -16.40
CA LYS A 232 -25.96 30.87 -16.16
C LYS A 232 -27.11 31.28 -17.08
N TYR A 233 -27.12 30.78 -18.31
CA TYR A 233 -28.08 31.11 -19.35
C TYR A 233 -28.72 29.84 -19.96
N PRO A 234 -29.52 29.09 -19.19
CA PRO A 234 -29.98 27.76 -19.60
C PRO A 234 -30.89 27.77 -20.83
N GLU A 235 -31.56 28.90 -21.10
CA GLU A 235 -32.51 29.07 -22.21
C GLU A 235 -31.86 29.53 -23.52
N ASP A 236 -30.56 29.84 -23.51
CA ASP A 236 -29.84 30.45 -24.65
C ASP A 236 -29.20 29.40 -25.60
N GLY A 237 -29.45 28.11 -25.36
CA GLY A 237 -29.05 27.02 -26.26
C GLY A 237 -27.58 26.57 -26.12
N TYR A 238 -26.87 27.03 -25.09
CA TYR A 238 -25.45 26.67 -24.90
C TYR A 238 -25.21 25.17 -24.64
N LEU A 239 -26.18 24.45 -24.06
CA LEU A 239 -26.07 23.00 -23.91
C LEU A 239 -26.05 22.29 -25.28
N GLU A 240 -26.91 22.69 -26.21
CA GLU A 240 -26.94 22.13 -27.57
C GLU A 240 -25.62 22.46 -28.29
N GLN A 241 -25.10 23.69 -28.11
CA GLN A 241 -23.80 24.07 -28.66
C GLN A 241 -22.63 23.24 -28.10
N ALA A 242 -22.62 22.96 -26.79
CA ALA A 242 -21.64 22.06 -26.18
C ALA A 242 -21.73 20.66 -26.81
N GLN A 243 -22.95 20.12 -26.93
CA GLN A 243 -23.21 18.82 -27.52
C GLN A 243 -22.77 18.74 -28.99
N ASP A 244 -23.02 19.79 -29.79
CA ASP A 244 -22.59 19.88 -31.20
C ASP A 244 -21.06 19.84 -31.33
N ILE A 245 -20.35 20.53 -30.43
CA ILE A 245 -18.87 20.53 -30.40
C ILE A 245 -18.36 19.16 -29.97
N THR A 246 -18.97 18.54 -28.95
CA THR A 246 -18.63 17.19 -28.49
C THR A 246 -18.88 16.14 -29.59
N GLU A 247 -19.95 16.26 -30.37
CA GLU A 247 -20.22 15.39 -31.52
C GLU A 247 -19.15 15.56 -32.61
N ALA A 248 -18.69 16.79 -32.88
CA ALA A 248 -17.56 17.00 -33.79
C ALA A 248 -16.27 16.34 -33.30
N ILE A 249 -15.98 16.38 -32.00
CA ILE A 249 -14.85 15.64 -31.40
C ILE A 249 -15.03 14.14 -31.58
N TYR A 250 -16.23 13.60 -31.31
CA TYR A 250 -16.53 12.18 -31.50
C TYR A 250 -16.32 11.75 -32.94
N ASP A 251 -16.83 12.51 -33.92
CA ASP A 251 -16.66 12.22 -35.34
C ASP A 251 -15.20 12.30 -35.78
N CYS A 252 -14.39 13.14 -35.14
CA CYS A 252 -12.95 13.20 -35.37
C CYS A 252 -12.23 11.92 -34.94
N ILE A 253 -12.71 11.23 -33.91
CA ILE A 253 -12.02 10.07 -33.36
C ILE A 253 -12.59 8.77 -33.92
N TYR A 254 -13.91 8.69 -34.05
CA TYR A 254 -14.64 7.46 -34.39
C TYR A 254 -15.34 7.51 -35.75
N GLY A 255 -15.46 8.70 -36.37
CA GLY A 255 -16.15 8.90 -37.64
C GLY A 255 -15.25 8.67 -38.87
N ASP A 256 -14.11 9.34 -38.93
CA ASP A 256 -13.11 9.20 -40.00
C ASP A 256 -11.74 8.80 -39.42
N PRO A 257 -11.22 7.59 -39.75
CA PRO A 257 -9.96 7.08 -39.21
C PRO A 257 -8.71 7.79 -39.76
N SER A 258 -8.85 8.90 -40.50
CA SER A 258 -7.74 9.72 -40.97
C SER A 258 -7.43 10.95 -40.11
N TYR A 259 -8.14 11.11 -38.98
CA TYR A 259 -8.02 12.27 -38.09
C TYR A 259 -7.22 11.97 -36.82
N LEU A 260 -7.79 11.24 -35.85
CA LEU A 260 -7.04 10.68 -34.70
C LEU A 260 -7.22 9.16 -34.72
N ASP A 261 -6.16 8.41 -35.07
CA ASP A 261 -6.19 6.96 -34.90
C ASP A 261 -5.80 6.62 -33.48
N ILE A 262 -6.79 6.27 -32.65
CA ILE A 262 -6.55 5.84 -31.26
C ILE A 262 -5.62 4.61 -31.17
N ASN A 263 -5.38 3.90 -32.27
CA ASN A 263 -4.45 2.78 -32.36
C ASN A 263 -3.03 3.17 -32.83
N ASP A 264 -2.81 4.42 -33.26
CA ASP A 264 -1.50 4.95 -33.66
C ASP A 264 -0.98 5.97 -32.65
N ASN A 265 -0.32 5.46 -31.61
CA ASN A 265 0.33 6.29 -30.60
C ASN A 265 1.55 7.07 -31.10
N THR A 266 1.94 6.92 -32.37
CA THR A 266 3.04 7.69 -32.97
C THR A 266 2.57 8.99 -33.60
N GLU A 267 1.26 9.23 -33.62
CA GLU A 267 0.70 10.51 -34.01
C GLU A 267 1.18 11.63 -33.07
N LYS A 268 1.41 12.81 -33.64
CA LYS A 268 1.86 13.99 -32.89
C LYS A 268 0.79 14.39 -31.88
N CYS A 269 1.15 14.98 -30.75
CA CYS A 269 0.19 15.46 -29.74
C CYS A 269 -0.86 14.44 -29.29
N TYR A 270 -0.57 13.15 -29.40
CA TYR A 270 -1.55 12.06 -29.22
C TYR A 270 -2.21 12.10 -27.84
N THR A 271 -1.42 12.24 -26.77
CA THR A 271 -1.93 12.28 -25.38
C THR A 271 -2.76 13.53 -25.10
N LEU A 272 -2.43 14.67 -25.71
CA LEU A 272 -3.25 15.89 -25.65
C LEU A 272 -4.61 15.70 -26.32
N GLY A 273 -4.62 15.05 -27.49
CA GLY A 273 -5.86 14.67 -28.18
C GLY A 273 -6.73 13.74 -27.35
N LEU A 274 -6.14 12.73 -26.70
CA LEU A 274 -6.86 11.86 -25.79
C LEU A 274 -7.44 12.62 -24.59
N ALA A 275 -6.64 13.45 -23.93
CA ALA A 275 -7.06 14.23 -22.76
C ALA A 275 -8.23 15.17 -23.10
N GLY A 276 -8.12 15.92 -24.21
CA GLY A 276 -9.18 16.82 -24.67
C GLY A 276 -10.49 16.09 -24.97
N ALA A 277 -10.42 14.92 -25.60
CA ALA A 277 -11.59 14.09 -25.87
C ALA A 277 -12.24 13.54 -24.58
N ILE A 278 -11.43 13.06 -23.64
CA ILE A 278 -11.90 12.54 -22.36
C ILE A 278 -12.65 13.65 -21.61
N GLU A 279 -12.07 14.85 -21.47
CA GLU A 279 -12.74 15.97 -20.79
C GLU A 279 -14.04 16.35 -21.49
N ALA A 280 -14.01 16.56 -22.81
CA ALA A 280 -15.18 16.94 -23.58
C ALA A 280 -16.34 15.94 -23.45
N PHE A 281 -16.06 14.64 -23.51
CA PHE A 281 -17.07 13.59 -23.35
C PHE A 281 -17.61 13.55 -21.92
N THR A 282 -16.71 13.61 -20.95
CA THR A 282 -17.06 13.52 -19.53
C THR A 282 -17.93 14.69 -19.10
N GLU A 283 -17.52 15.92 -19.43
CA GLU A 283 -18.21 17.13 -18.99
C GLU A 283 -19.54 17.33 -19.71
N ALA A 284 -19.61 17.03 -21.01
CA ALA A 284 -20.88 17.08 -21.74
C ALA A 284 -21.85 15.96 -21.33
N GLY A 285 -21.38 14.94 -20.59
CA GLY A 285 -22.16 13.76 -20.23
C GLY A 285 -22.53 12.90 -21.43
N LEU A 286 -21.67 12.86 -22.45
CA LEU A 286 -21.84 12.11 -23.70
C LEU A 286 -20.72 11.08 -23.85
N TYR A 287 -20.97 10.01 -24.62
CA TYR A 287 -19.97 8.99 -24.96
C TYR A 287 -19.16 8.43 -23.76
N PRO A 288 -19.81 7.97 -22.68
CA PRO A 288 -19.10 7.53 -21.48
C PRO A 288 -18.28 6.24 -21.69
N ASP A 289 -18.69 5.39 -22.63
CA ASP A 289 -17.96 4.16 -22.96
C ASP A 289 -16.64 4.51 -23.69
N GLU A 290 -16.70 5.46 -24.62
CA GLU A 290 -15.56 6.01 -25.34
C GLU A 290 -14.62 6.77 -24.41
N ALA A 291 -15.15 7.62 -23.51
CA ALA A 291 -14.34 8.30 -22.51
C ALA A 291 -13.56 7.31 -21.63
N SER A 292 -14.20 6.19 -21.24
CA SER A 292 -13.53 5.12 -20.49
C SER A 292 -12.49 4.35 -21.31
N GLU A 293 -12.70 4.16 -22.62
CA GLU A 293 -11.72 3.57 -23.53
C GLU A 293 -10.48 4.46 -23.66
N LEU A 294 -10.68 5.75 -23.95
CA LEU A 294 -9.60 6.73 -24.08
C LEU A 294 -8.85 6.91 -22.77
N LYS A 295 -9.53 6.91 -21.62
CA LYS A 295 -8.91 6.91 -20.29
C LYS A 295 -7.97 5.70 -20.12
N THR A 296 -8.42 4.51 -20.52
CA THR A 296 -7.61 3.29 -20.40
C THR A 296 -6.32 3.42 -21.23
N LEU A 297 -6.43 3.91 -22.47
CA LEU A 297 -5.28 4.21 -23.31
C LEU A 297 -4.36 5.24 -22.65
N LEU A 298 -4.93 6.35 -22.15
CA LEU A 298 -4.15 7.41 -21.51
C LEU A 298 -3.35 6.87 -20.32
N ILE A 299 -3.95 6.03 -19.46
CA ILE A 299 -3.24 5.39 -18.35
C ILE A 299 -2.14 4.43 -18.85
N GLU A 300 -2.40 3.65 -19.90
CA GLU A 300 -1.39 2.76 -20.51
C GLU A 300 -0.19 3.52 -21.08
N TYR A 301 -0.39 4.74 -21.57
CA TYR A 301 0.66 5.62 -22.09
C TYR A 301 1.40 6.43 -21.03
N GLN A 302 0.97 6.38 -19.77
CA GLN A 302 1.68 7.08 -18.70
C GLN A 302 3.07 6.47 -18.52
N SER A 303 4.11 7.32 -18.50
CA SER A 303 5.48 6.85 -18.31
C SER A 303 5.68 6.21 -16.93
N GLU A 304 6.76 5.45 -16.78
CA GLU A 304 7.14 4.87 -15.48
C GLU A 304 7.28 5.94 -14.39
N THR A 305 7.77 7.13 -14.74
CA THR A 305 7.95 8.27 -13.81
C THR A 305 6.70 9.14 -13.64
N GLY A 306 5.63 8.89 -14.42
CA GLY A 306 4.30 9.50 -14.21
C GLY A 306 3.89 10.57 -15.21
N TYR A 307 4.78 11.02 -16.09
CA TYR A 307 4.45 12.02 -17.11
C TYR A 307 3.82 11.41 -18.35
N TRP A 308 3.18 12.26 -19.15
CA TRP A 308 2.75 11.96 -20.51
C TRP A 308 3.57 12.76 -21.49
N ASP A 309 4.05 12.09 -22.54
CA ASP A 309 4.72 12.75 -23.66
C ASP A 309 3.65 13.18 -24.68
N ALA A 310 3.82 14.35 -25.29
CA ALA A 310 2.97 14.75 -26.40
C ALA A 310 3.32 13.99 -27.70
N ASN A 311 4.44 13.26 -27.76
CA ASN A 311 4.93 12.56 -28.96
C ASN A 311 5.17 13.50 -30.17
N ASP A 312 5.79 14.68 -30.00
CA ASP A 312 6.34 15.40 -31.16
C ASP A 312 7.68 14.79 -31.59
N ILE A 313 7.61 13.91 -32.58
CA ILE A 313 8.77 13.30 -33.26
C ILE A 313 9.52 14.30 -34.18
N SER A 314 9.38 15.61 -33.98
CA SER A 314 10.24 16.57 -34.66
C SER A 314 11.63 16.55 -33.97
N GLU A 315 12.64 16.09 -34.72
CA GLU A 315 14.02 15.98 -34.23
C GLU A 315 14.53 17.35 -33.74
N GLY A 316 14.52 17.61 -32.44
CA GLY A 316 15.59 18.36 -31.77
C GLY A 316 15.25 19.51 -30.82
N GLU A 317 14.03 20.04 -30.73
CA GLU A 317 13.73 21.15 -29.81
C GLU A 317 12.31 20.94 -29.20
N ASP A 318 12.18 21.06 -27.88
CA ASP A 318 10.92 21.19 -27.08
C ASP A 318 10.23 19.94 -26.47
N GLN A 319 10.80 18.72 -26.49
CA GLN A 319 10.16 17.51 -25.90
C GLN A 319 9.78 17.60 -24.41
N GLU A 320 10.59 18.25 -23.57
CA GLU A 320 10.30 18.35 -22.12
C GLU A 320 9.14 19.31 -21.82
N GLN A 321 9.00 20.38 -22.59
CA GLN A 321 7.92 21.34 -22.41
C GLN A 321 6.55 20.75 -22.80
N GLU A 322 6.50 20.08 -23.95
CA GLU A 322 5.26 19.42 -24.38
C GLU A 322 4.85 18.29 -23.43
N SER A 323 5.82 17.68 -22.72
CA SER A 323 5.53 16.70 -21.67
C SER A 323 4.86 17.34 -20.44
N VAL A 324 5.18 18.59 -20.09
CA VAL A 324 4.52 19.30 -18.98
C VAL A 324 3.06 19.61 -19.34
N GLN A 325 2.83 20.17 -20.53
CA GLN A 325 1.50 20.48 -21.04
C GLN A 325 0.64 19.20 -21.17
N ALA A 326 1.17 18.16 -21.83
CA ALA A 326 0.47 16.87 -21.94
C ALA A 326 0.15 16.26 -20.58
N THR A 327 1.07 16.38 -19.61
CA THR A 327 0.83 15.89 -18.25
C THR A 327 -0.25 16.69 -17.53
N ALA A 328 -0.26 18.03 -17.65
CA ALA A 328 -1.26 18.88 -17.02
C ALA A 328 -2.69 18.56 -17.51
N TYR A 329 -2.92 18.49 -18.82
CA TYR A 329 -4.23 18.11 -19.36
C TYR A 329 -4.59 16.66 -19.04
N SER A 330 -3.62 15.73 -19.07
CA SER A 330 -3.89 14.34 -18.68
C SER A 330 -4.37 14.24 -17.23
N ILE A 331 -3.79 15.03 -16.32
CA ILE A 331 -4.24 15.10 -14.92
C ILE A 331 -5.69 15.59 -14.85
N MET A 332 -6.03 16.70 -15.52
CA MET A 332 -7.39 17.26 -15.52
C MET A 332 -8.42 16.28 -16.11
N ALA A 333 -8.08 15.65 -17.24
CA ALA A 333 -8.89 14.61 -17.88
C ALA A 333 -9.16 13.39 -16.97
N LEU A 334 -8.12 12.91 -16.28
CA LEU A 334 -8.25 11.78 -15.37
C LEU A 334 -9.04 12.15 -14.10
N ILE A 335 -8.88 13.37 -13.58
CA ILE A 335 -9.68 13.84 -12.44
C ILE A 335 -11.15 13.94 -12.83
N ALA A 336 -11.48 14.40 -14.04
CA ALA A 336 -12.86 14.49 -14.51
C ALA A 336 -13.56 13.11 -14.52
N GLN A 337 -12.84 12.03 -14.83
CA GLN A 337 -13.39 10.65 -14.79
C GLN A 337 -13.74 10.20 -13.36
N GLY A 338 -12.95 10.60 -12.36
CA GLY A 338 -13.26 10.42 -10.94
C GLY A 338 -13.16 9.00 -10.37
N ASP A 339 -12.74 8.00 -11.15
CA ASP A 339 -12.50 6.64 -10.66
C ASP A 339 -11.09 6.45 -10.05
N ASP A 340 -10.89 5.35 -9.33
CA ASP A 340 -9.67 5.11 -8.54
C ASP A 340 -8.40 4.94 -9.41
N ASP A 341 -8.52 4.32 -10.58
CA ASP A 341 -7.40 4.15 -11.51
C ASP A 341 -6.99 5.50 -12.10
N ALA A 342 -7.99 6.30 -12.51
CA ALA A 342 -7.77 7.65 -13.00
C ALA A 342 -7.13 8.56 -11.94
N ARG A 343 -7.65 8.54 -10.70
CA ARG A 343 -7.10 9.31 -9.58
C ARG A 343 -5.66 8.90 -9.27
N THR A 344 -5.35 7.60 -9.30
CA THR A 344 -3.99 7.10 -9.08
C THR A 344 -3.02 7.61 -10.14
N ALA A 345 -3.41 7.53 -11.42
CA ALA A 345 -2.61 8.06 -12.52
C ALA A 345 -2.44 9.58 -12.43
N ALA A 346 -3.49 10.34 -12.09
CA ALA A 346 -3.45 11.78 -11.92
C ALA A 346 -2.52 12.23 -10.77
N VAL A 347 -2.56 11.53 -9.63
CA VAL A 347 -1.63 11.77 -8.51
C VAL A 347 -0.19 11.52 -8.94
N LYS A 348 0.05 10.44 -9.70
CA LYS A 348 1.39 10.12 -10.22
C LYS A 348 1.91 11.22 -11.16
N GLY A 349 1.07 11.75 -12.04
CA GLY A 349 1.38 12.91 -12.88
C GLY A 349 1.64 14.18 -12.09
N SER A 350 0.80 14.44 -11.08
CA SER A 350 0.95 15.61 -10.20
C SER A 350 2.26 15.57 -9.40
N ASN A 351 2.65 14.38 -8.92
CA ASN A 351 3.95 14.18 -8.29
C ASN A 351 5.10 14.43 -9.26
N TRP A 352 4.98 14.05 -10.54
CA TRP A 352 5.99 14.38 -11.54
C TRP A 352 6.10 15.89 -11.72
N LEU A 353 4.99 16.61 -11.90
CA LEU A 353 4.97 18.08 -12.04
C LEU A 353 5.65 18.77 -10.85
N VAL A 354 5.32 18.39 -9.61
CA VAL A 354 5.94 18.97 -8.41
C VAL A 354 7.45 18.72 -8.37
N ASN A 355 7.92 17.56 -8.83
CA ASN A 355 9.35 17.22 -8.81
C ASN A 355 10.14 17.81 -9.98
N THR A 356 9.49 18.26 -11.05
CA THR A 356 10.13 18.89 -12.21
C THR A 356 10.02 20.42 -12.22
N GLN A 357 9.28 21.01 -11.28
CA GLN A 357 9.22 22.46 -11.12
C GLN A 357 10.60 23.02 -10.74
N ASP A 358 10.98 24.12 -11.39
CA ASP A 358 12.25 24.79 -11.15
C ASP A 358 12.25 25.67 -9.89
N GLU A 359 13.43 26.20 -9.52
CA GLU A 359 13.59 27.06 -8.34
C GLU A 359 12.89 28.44 -8.47
N LEU A 360 12.49 28.84 -9.68
CA LEU A 360 11.77 30.08 -9.96
C LEU A 360 10.24 29.89 -9.95
N GLY A 361 9.76 28.65 -9.87
CA GLY A 361 8.34 28.28 -9.83
C GLY A 361 7.75 27.95 -11.19
N GLY A 362 8.53 28.02 -12.28
CA GLY A 362 8.12 27.59 -13.61
C GLY A 362 8.52 26.15 -13.88
N TRP A 363 8.31 25.73 -15.12
CA TRP A 363 8.85 24.48 -15.64
C TRP A 363 9.84 24.79 -16.78
N ASP A 364 11.06 25.21 -16.41
CA ASP A 364 12.19 25.42 -17.32
C ASP A 364 12.74 24.08 -17.87
N PRO A 365 12.74 23.88 -19.20
CA PRO A 365 13.39 22.76 -19.83
C PRO A 365 14.91 22.97 -19.79
N SER A 366 15.52 22.68 -18.64
CA SER A 366 16.98 22.73 -18.44
C SER A 366 17.80 21.81 -19.39
N SER A 367 17.13 21.14 -20.34
CA SER A 367 17.71 20.36 -21.44
C SER A 367 17.81 21.09 -22.80
N LEU A 368 17.19 22.27 -22.99
CA LEU A 368 17.16 22.95 -24.29
C LEU A 368 18.26 24.01 -24.45
N GLU A 369 18.84 24.12 -25.65
CA GLU A 369 19.86 25.13 -25.98
C GLU A 369 19.32 26.58 -25.95
N SER A 370 18.00 26.78 -25.81
CA SER A 370 17.31 28.09 -25.82
C SER A 370 17.12 28.73 -24.43
N GLY A 371 16.78 27.96 -23.39
CA GLY A 371 16.48 28.46 -22.04
C GLY A 371 15.20 29.32 -21.95
N ASP A 372 14.21 29.07 -22.81
CA ASP A 372 12.96 29.84 -22.86
C ASP A 372 11.82 29.12 -22.07
N GLU A 373 11.17 29.84 -21.15
CA GLU A 373 10.03 29.37 -20.33
C GLU A 373 8.69 29.81 -20.95
N CYS A 374 7.65 28.96 -20.86
CA CYS A 374 6.32 29.24 -21.43
C CYS A 374 5.24 29.40 -20.37
N LEU A 375 4.78 30.65 -20.20
CA LEU A 375 3.80 31.00 -19.16
C LEU A 375 2.41 30.39 -19.35
N GLU A 376 2.10 29.89 -20.55
CA GLU A 376 0.89 29.11 -20.78
C GLU A 376 0.96 27.76 -20.07
N VAL A 377 2.08 27.07 -20.27
CA VAL A 377 2.35 25.75 -19.70
C VAL A 377 2.48 25.83 -18.18
N ASP A 378 3.10 26.88 -17.65
CA ASP A 378 3.13 27.12 -16.20
C ASP A 378 1.71 27.33 -15.62
N GLY A 379 0.85 28.02 -16.36
CA GLY A 379 -0.56 28.19 -16.02
C GLY A 379 -1.34 26.88 -16.04
N GLU A 380 -1.09 26.03 -17.04
CA GLU A 380 -1.68 24.69 -17.16
C GLU A 380 -1.25 23.78 -16.01
N ALA A 381 0.05 23.75 -15.69
CA ALA A 381 0.57 22.97 -14.58
C ALA A 381 0.02 23.46 -13.23
N ALA A 382 -0.06 24.78 -13.03
CA ALA A 382 -0.69 25.36 -11.84
C ALA A 382 -2.17 24.98 -11.73
N TRP A 383 -2.91 25.02 -12.84
CA TRP A 383 -4.32 24.61 -12.86
C TRP A 383 -4.48 23.12 -12.55
N ALA A 384 -3.69 22.25 -13.18
CA ALA A 384 -3.71 20.81 -12.94
C ALA A 384 -3.42 20.49 -11.46
N LEU A 385 -2.37 21.08 -10.88
CA LEU A 385 -2.02 20.89 -9.47
C LEU A 385 -3.05 21.50 -8.50
N ALA A 386 -3.69 22.61 -8.86
CA ALA A 386 -4.78 23.18 -8.06
C ALA A 386 -6.05 22.31 -8.10
N THR A 387 -6.23 21.54 -9.18
CA THR A 387 -7.37 20.64 -9.38
C THR A 387 -7.14 19.27 -8.73
N ALA A 388 -5.89 18.78 -8.70
CA ALA A 388 -5.54 17.46 -8.20
C ALA A 388 -5.45 17.39 -6.66
N GLU A 389 -6.16 16.44 -6.06
CA GLU A 389 -6.08 16.19 -4.62
C GLU A 389 -4.80 15.45 -4.24
N ALA A 390 -4.04 16.04 -3.34
CA ALA A 390 -2.85 15.42 -2.76
C ALA A 390 -3.25 14.39 -1.68
N PRO A 391 -2.93 13.08 -1.86
CA PRO A 391 -3.48 12.03 -1.02
C PRO A 391 -2.64 11.72 0.23
N VAL A 392 -1.57 12.46 0.49
CA VAL A 392 -0.71 12.28 1.68
C VAL A 392 -0.67 13.58 2.46
N THR A 393 -0.80 13.53 3.79
CA THR A 393 -0.85 14.75 4.63
C THR A 393 0.03 14.68 5.86
N ILE A 394 0.48 15.84 6.33
CA ILE A 394 1.12 16.06 7.64
C ILE A 394 0.40 17.22 8.32
N GLY A 395 -0.55 16.90 9.21
CA GLY A 395 -1.44 17.91 9.76
C GLY A 395 -2.30 18.53 8.65
N GLU A 396 -2.03 19.79 8.32
CA GLU A 396 -2.70 20.48 7.22
C GLU A 396 -1.91 20.39 5.91
N ASP A 397 -0.60 20.10 5.93
CA ASP A 397 0.25 20.06 4.75
C ASP A 397 -0.09 18.85 3.86
N CYS A 398 -0.39 19.03 2.56
CA CYS A 398 -0.72 17.93 1.62
C CYS A 398 0.42 17.71 0.58
N TYR A 399 0.61 16.46 0.17
CA TYR A 399 1.71 15.94 -0.67
C TYR A 399 1.22 14.87 -1.66
N TYR A 400 1.85 14.78 -2.84
CA TYR A 400 1.51 13.77 -3.86
C TYR A 400 2.23 12.42 -3.71
N SER A 401 3.26 12.33 -2.85
CA SER A 401 3.97 11.07 -2.56
C SER A 401 4.32 10.96 -1.08
N ILE A 402 4.44 9.73 -0.59
CA ILE A 402 4.81 9.45 0.81
C ILE A 402 6.25 9.91 1.05
N GLN A 403 7.16 9.71 0.09
CA GLN A 403 8.53 10.13 0.25
C GLN A 403 8.68 11.66 0.37
N SER A 404 7.93 12.45 -0.40
CA SER A 404 7.93 13.91 -0.25
C SER A 404 7.41 14.36 1.12
N ALA A 405 6.38 13.70 1.65
CA ALA A 405 5.90 13.93 3.01
C ALA A 405 7.00 13.66 4.04
N ILE A 406 7.66 12.50 3.98
CA ILE A 406 8.76 12.14 4.89
C ILE A 406 9.92 13.13 4.81
N ASN A 407 10.27 13.58 3.61
CA ASN A 407 11.36 14.52 3.41
C ASN A 407 11.11 15.82 4.17
N SER A 408 9.87 16.33 4.12
CA SER A 408 9.46 17.56 4.80
C SER A 408 9.12 17.40 6.28
N ALA A 409 8.74 16.20 6.71
CA ALA A 409 8.37 15.90 8.10
C ALA A 409 9.47 16.29 9.11
N SER A 410 9.05 16.82 10.25
CA SER A 410 9.85 16.93 11.47
C SER A 410 9.83 15.62 12.28
N GLU A 411 10.81 15.45 13.17
CA GLU A 411 10.82 14.30 14.09
C GLU A 411 9.55 14.30 14.97
N GLY A 412 8.84 13.17 14.98
CA GLY A 412 7.61 12.95 15.73
C GLY A 412 6.32 13.29 14.97
N ASP A 413 6.41 13.78 13.74
CA ASP A 413 5.23 14.07 12.92
C ASP A 413 4.43 12.80 12.59
N THR A 414 3.14 12.99 12.30
CA THR A 414 2.24 11.95 11.80
C THR A 414 1.92 12.24 10.34
N ILE A 415 2.17 11.26 9.49
CA ILE A 415 1.87 11.27 8.07
C ILE A 415 0.65 10.38 7.84
N GLU A 416 -0.42 10.96 7.33
CA GLU A 416 -1.65 10.24 6.97
C GLU A 416 -1.69 10.01 5.46
N VAL A 417 -1.91 8.77 5.04
CA VAL A 417 -1.91 8.35 3.63
C VAL A 417 -3.30 7.86 3.29
N ALA A 418 -3.96 8.50 2.32
CA ALA A 418 -5.26 8.08 1.82
C ALA A 418 -5.18 6.75 1.06
N ALA A 419 -6.33 6.15 0.76
CA ALA A 419 -6.37 4.91 -0.02
C ALA A 419 -5.94 5.18 -1.47
N GLY A 420 -5.12 4.28 -2.01
CA GLY A 420 -4.51 4.41 -3.34
C GLY A 420 -3.26 3.55 -3.45
N THR A 421 -2.76 3.39 -4.68
CA THR A 421 -1.50 2.68 -4.96
C THR A 421 -0.36 3.66 -5.15
N TYR A 422 0.66 3.52 -4.32
CA TYR A 422 1.85 4.37 -4.28
C TYR A 422 3.03 3.56 -4.79
N ASN A 423 3.42 3.82 -6.05
CA ASN A 423 4.54 3.17 -6.72
C ASN A 423 5.86 3.82 -6.30
N GLU A 424 6.29 3.57 -5.06
CA GLU A 424 7.48 4.18 -4.48
C GLU A 424 8.20 3.26 -3.49
N GLN A 425 9.51 3.46 -3.34
CA GLN A 425 10.31 2.82 -2.30
C GLN A 425 10.52 3.81 -1.17
N VAL A 426 9.79 3.61 -0.07
CA VAL A 426 9.72 4.56 1.04
C VAL A 426 10.91 4.38 1.98
N VAL A 427 11.65 5.47 2.23
CA VAL A 427 12.78 5.51 3.16
C VAL A 427 12.48 6.46 4.33
N ILE A 428 12.35 5.89 5.54
CA ILE A 428 12.10 6.62 6.78
C ILE A 428 13.40 6.74 7.58
N ASN A 429 13.98 7.94 7.63
CA ASN A 429 15.27 8.22 8.26
C ASN A 429 15.17 9.09 9.53
N LYS A 430 13.96 9.32 10.02
CA LYS A 430 13.65 10.11 11.22
C LYS A 430 12.47 9.48 11.96
N GLN A 431 12.36 9.74 13.27
CA GLN A 431 11.22 9.30 14.07
C GLN A 431 9.93 9.92 13.52
N LEU A 432 8.93 9.11 13.17
CA LEU A 432 7.60 9.57 12.72
C LEU A 432 6.56 8.46 12.82
N THR A 433 5.29 8.84 12.70
CA THR A 433 4.18 7.91 12.49
C THR A 433 3.75 7.97 11.04
N LEU A 434 3.66 6.82 10.38
CA LEU A 434 3.12 6.66 9.03
C LEU A 434 1.86 5.81 9.14
N ASN A 435 0.71 6.42 8.84
CA ASN A 435 -0.63 5.83 8.92
C ASN A 435 -1.20 5.68 7.50
N GLY A 436 -1.69 4.48 7.17
CA GLY A 436 -2.43 4.20 5.96
C GLY A 436 -3.93 4.31 6.18
N ALA A 437 -4.72 4.14 5.11
CA ALA A 437 -6.17 4.24 5.15
C ALA A 437 -6.87 3.27 6.13
N ASN A 438 -6.19 2.20 6.55
CA ASN A 438 -6.66 1.25 7.55
C ASN A 438 -5.85 1.32 8.86
N ALA A 439 -5.30 2.48 9.20
CA ALA A 439 -4.67 2.71 10.50
C ALA A 439 -5.60 2.30 11.64
N ASP A 440 -5.05 1.61 12.63
CA ASP A 440 -5.76 1.07 13.80
C ASP A 440 -6.85 0.02 13.50
N VAL A 441 -6.99 -0.45 12.26
CA VAL A 441 -7.88 -1.56 11.88
C VAL A 441 -7.11 -2.88 11.82
N ASN A 442 -7.47 -3.83 12.68
CA ASN A 442 -6.70 -5.07 12.85
C ASN A 442 -6.69 -5.94 11.58
N ALA A 443 -5.52 -6.12 10.96
CA ALA A 443 -5.35 -6.83 9.69
C ALA A 443 -5.65 -8.34 9.73
N VAL A 444 -5.85 -8.90 10.92
CA VAL A 444 -6.07 -10.35 11.13
C VAL A 444 -7.53 -10.66 11.43
N THR A 445 -8.22 -9.76 12.14
CA THR A 445 -9.54 -10.05 12.74
C THR A 445 -10.66 -9.12 12.31
N GLU A 446 -10.35 -7.97 11.74
CA GLU A 446 -11.35 -6.97 11.33
C GLU A 446 -11.45 -6.86 9.80
N ALA A 447 -12.59 -6.35 9.32
CA ALA A 447 -12.78 -6.06 7.91
C ALA A 447 -12.15 -4.69 7.60
N ARG A 448 -11.42 -4.62 6.48
CA ARG A 448 -10.72 -3.41 6.02
C ARG A 448 -11.43 -2.76 4.84
N GLY A 449 -11.27 -1.44 4.71
CA GLY A 449 -11.76 -0.63 3.60
C GLY A 449 -10.76 -0.61 2.44
N SER A 450 -10.85 0.41 1.59
CA SER A 450 -9.84 0.66 0.55
C SER A 450 -8.44 0.82 1.16
N GLU A 451 -7.43 0.31 0.47
CA GLU A 451 -6.07 0.20 1.01
C GLU A 451 -5.16 1.34 0.54
N SER A 452 -4.26 1.79 1.42
CA SER A 452 -3.03 2.46 1.01
C SER A 452 -1.99 1.39 0.70
N ILE A 453 -1.68 1.20 -0.58
CA ILE A 453 -0.78 0.17 -1.07
C ILE A 453 0.56 0.83 -1.39
N ILE A 454 1.61 0.48 -0.66
CA ILE A 454 2.99 0.85 -1.05
C ILE A 454 3.55 -0.29 -1.88
N ASP A 455 3.72 -0.05 -3.19
CA ASP A 455 4.34 -1.01 -4.10
C ASP A 455 5.84 -0.71 -4.23
N GLY A 456 6.65 -1.57 -3.60
CA GLY A 456 8.11 -1.49 -3.65
C GLY A 456 8.72 -1.86 -5.01
N GLY A 457 7.91 -2.23 -6.01
CA GLY A 457 8.34 -2.52 -7.37
C GLY A 457 9.27 -3.74 -7.46
N THR A 458 10.58 -3.53 -7.54
CA THR A 458 11.59 -4.63 -7.53
C THR A 458 12.38 -4.69 -6.22
N SER A 459 11.94 -3.95 -5.19
CA SER A 459 12.72 -3.70 -3.96
C SER A 459 11.85 -3.87 -2.71
N THR A 460 12.32 -3.31 -1.59
CA THR A 460 11.57 -3.24 -0.33
C THR A 460 10.60 -2.07 -0.37
N ALA A 461 9.33 -2.27 -0.01
CA ALA A 461 8.32 -1.20 0.02
C ALA A 461 8.68 -0.13 1.05
N VAL A 462 9.05 -0.54 2.27
CA VAL A 462 9.45 0.38 3.35
C VAL A 462 10.81 -0.01 3.92
N THR A 463 11.74 0.94 3.94
CA THR A 463 13.00 0.83 4.69
C THR A 463 13.05 1.90 5.76
N THR A 464 13.37 1.54 6.99
CA THR A 464 13.60 2.52 8.05
C THR A 464 14.98 2.37 8.68
N SER A 465 15.64 3.50 8.89
CA SER A 465 16.93 3.65 9.57
C SER A 465 16.81 4.45 10.87
N ALA A 466 15.59 4.74 11.32
CA ALA A 466 15.31 5.49 12.54
C ALA A 466 14.61 4.61 13.59
N GLY A 467 14.87 4.91 14.86
CA GLY A 467 14.13 4.34 16.00
C GLY A 467 12.76 4.98 16.17
N ASP A 468 11.91 4.35 16.97
CA ASP A 468 10.59 4.85 17.33
C ASP A 468 9.66 5.21 16.14
N VAL A 469 9.85 4.54 15.00
CA VAL A 469 9.00 4.70 13.82
C VAL A 469 7.75 3.83 13.96
N ILE A 470 6.59 4.38 13.61
CA ILE A 470 5.32 3.64 13.53
C ILE A 470 4.91 3.49 12.07
N VAL A 471 4.61 2.27 11.63
CA VAL A 471 4.03 1.96 10.31
C VAL A 471 2.74 1.19 10.53
N ASN A 472 1.60 1.82 10.24
CA ASN A 472 0.29 1.37 10.69
C ASN A 472 -0.75 1.36 9.56
N GLY A 473 -1.40 0.23 9.31
CA GLY A 473 -2.61 0.21 8.48
C GLY A 473 -2.41 0.21 6.96
N PHE A 474 -1.26 -0.26 6.46
CA PHE A 474 -0.96 -0.34 5.04
C PHE A 474 -1.20 -1.73 4.45
N THR A 475 -1.25 -1.79 3.13
CA THR A 475 -0.78 -2.95 2.37
C THR A 475 0.62 -2.66 1.86
N LEU A 476 1.59 -3.52 2.17
CA LEU A 476 2.99 -3.40 1.78
C LEU A 476 3.34 -4.52 0.80
N ASP A 477 3.47 -4.17 -0.48
CA ASP A 477 3.92 -5.11 -1.51
C ASP A 477 5.43 -4.99 -1.70
N GLY A 478 6.15 -5.95 -1.13
CA GLY A 478 7.61 -5.93 -1.06
C GLY A 478 8.15 -5.74 0.35
N GLY A 479 7.35 -5.95 1.40
CA GLY A 479 7.83 -6.06 2.77
C GLY A 479 8.43 -4.79 3.38
N ILE A 480 8.98 -4.93 4.59
CA ILE A 480 9.59 -3.88 5.38
C ILE A 480 10.93 -4.31 5.96
N THR A 481 11.93 -3.42 5.88
CA THR A 481 13.26 -3.62 6.46
C THR A 481 13.59 -2.53 7.46
N LEU A 482 13.98 -2.92 8.67
CA LEU A 482 14.54 -2.03 9.69
C LEU A 482 16.05 -2.22 9.66
N ASP A 483 16.81 -1.25 9.16
CA ASP A 483 18.26 -1.32 9.21
C ASP A 483 18.96 0.03 9.21
N ASP A 484 20.04 0.11 9.99
CA ASP A 484 21.01 1.19 9.93
C ASP A 484 22.43 0.63 10.16
N LEU A 485 23.32 0.99 9.23
CA LEU A 485 24.75 0.65 9.28
C LEU A 485 25.50 1.50 10.31
N ALA A 486 24.99 2.70 10.62
CA ALA A 486 25.63 3.67 11.49
C ALA A 486 25.20 3.53 12.95
N ASN A 487 23.90 3.35 13.22
CA ASN A 487 23.32 3.34 14.57
C ASN A 487 22.40 2.14 14.80
N SER A 488 22.21 1.77 16.07
CA SER A 488 21.19 0.80 16.46
C SER A 488 19.80 1.43 16.31
N ILE A 489 18.83 0.65 15.85
CA ILE A 489 17.42 1.04 15.82
C ILE A 489 16.78 0.54 17.12
N SER A 490 16.06 1.41 17.83
CA SER A 490 15.38 1.07 19.07
C SER A 490 13.96 1.60 19.05
N GLY A 491 13.01 0.79 19.50
CA GLY A 491 11.61 1.17 19.58
C GLY A 491 10.90 1.25 18.22
N GLY A 492 9.62 1.62 18.26
CA GLY A 492 8.75 1.68 17.09
C GLY A 492 7.77 0.50 17.00
N THR A 493 6.79 0.64 16.12
CA THR A 493 5.70 -0.33 15.95
C THR A 493 5.39 -0.56 14.48
N ILE A 494 5.33 -1.84 14.07
CA ILE A 494 4.82 -2.27 12.78
C ILE A 494 3.48 -2.93 13.07
N SER A 495 2.37 -2.22 12.84
CA SER A 495 1.04 -2.67 13.25
C SER A 495 0.02 -2.69 12.12
N ASN A 496 -0.91 -3.63 12.20
CA ASN A 496 -2.12 -3.60 11.36
C ASN A 496 -1.80 -3.57 9.84
N ASN A 497 -0.69 -4.14 9.40
CA ASN A 497 -0.34 -4.16 7.97
C ASN A 497 -0.71 -5.51 7.32
N ILE A 498 -1.09 -5.46 6.05
CA ILE A 498 -1.04 -6.61 5.15
C ILE A 498 0.31 -6.54 4.45
N ILE A 499 1.13 -7.57 4.59
CA ILE A 499 2.50 -7.59 4.08
C ILE A 499 2.64 -8.80 3.16
N THR A 500 2.94 -8.53 1.90
CA THR A 500 3.21 -9.54 0.89
C THR A 500 4.67 -9.42 0.44
N GLY A 501 5.33 -10.56 0.22
CA GLY A 501 6.60 -10.57 -0.50
C GLY A 501 6.37 -10.80 -2.00
N ALA A 502 7.41 -10.56 -2.81
CA ALA A 502 7.35 -10.80 -4.26
C ALA A 502 6.89 -12.22 -4.57
N ASP A 503 5.82 -12.34 -5.36
CA ASP A 503 5.58 -13.49 -6.21
C ASP A 503 6.32 -13.25 -7.53
N SER A 504 7.61 -13.63 -7.63
CA SER A 504 8.19 -13.85 -8.96
C SER A 504 9.47 -14.69 -8.93
N SER A 505 9.45 -15.77 -9.73
CA SER A 505 10.58 -16.65 -9.98
C SER A 505 11.56 -16.15 -11.06
N GLU A 506 11.37 -14.95 -11.65
CA GLU A 506 12.07 -14.55 -12.88
C GLU A 506 12.83 -13.19 -12.87
N GLU A 507 12.74 -12.34 -11.84
CA GLU A 507 13.46 -11.04 -11.79
C GLU A 507 14.12 -10.75 -10.42
N PRO A 508 15.14 -9.87 -10.27
CA PRO A 508 15.81 -9.64 -9.00
C PRO A 508 14.78 -9.12 -7.97
N THR A 509 14.61 -9.92 -6.92
CA THR A 509 13.42 -10.02 -6.07
C THR A 509 13.14 -8.76 -5.26
N LYS A 510 11.85 -8.37 -5.13
CA LYS A 510 11.34 -7.56 -3.99
C LYS A 510 11.85 -8.12 -2.66
N ALA A 511 11.67 -7.43 -1.53
CA ALA A 511 12.19 -7.92 -0.25
C ALA A 511 11.81 -9.39 -0.01
N GLN A 512 12.83 -10.25 0.10
CA GLN A 512 12.63 -11.70 0.21
C GLN A 512 11.89 -12.12 1.49
N ASN A 513 11.78 -11.22 2.48
CA ASN A 513 11.08 -11.49 3.74
C ASN A 513 10.00 -10.42 3.92
N GLY A 514 8.89 -10.78 4.56
CA GLY A 514 7.84 -9.83 4.89
C GLY A 514 8.36 -8.72 5.80
N ILE A 515 8.97 -9.10 6.93
CA ILE A 515 9.64 -8.17 7.86
C ILE A 515 11.07 -8.62 8.11
N ARG A 516 12.02 -7.70 7.94
CA ARG A 516 13.43 -7.92 8.24
C ARG A 516 13.93 -6.96 9.32
N LEU A 517 14.53 -7.50 10.38
CA LEU A 517 15.20 -6.73 11.43
C LEU A 517 16.73 -6.84 11.28
N GLY A 518 17.34 -5.76 10.82
CA GLY A 518 18.77 -5.57 10.59
C GLY A 518 19.31 -6.12 9.27
N TRP A 519 20.47 -5.63 8.86
CA TRP A 519 21.41 -6.32 7.98
C TRP A 519 22.42 -7.14 8.76
N ASP A 520 23.04 -8.10 8.08
CA ASP A 520 24.06 -8.94 8.71
C ASP A 520 25.21 -8.06 9.26
N ASN A 521 25.50 -6.90 8.63
CA ASN A 521 26.50 -5.90 9.06
C ASN A 521 25.94 -4.73 9.90
N GLY A 522 24.65 -4.73 10.27
CA GLY A 522 23.99 -3.64 10.98
C GLY A 522 24.44 -3.48 12.44
N ARG A 523 23.92 -2.44 13.12
CA ARG A 523 24.27 -2.10 14.51
C ARG A 523 23.29 -2.62 15.57
N GLY A 524 22.25 -3.35 15.16
CA GLY A 524 21.25 -3.98 16.03
C GLY A 524 19.88 -3.31 15.97
N VAL A 525 18.84 -4.08 16.30
CA VAL A 525 17.44 -3.64 16.36
C VAL A 525 16.85 -4.11 17.68
N ASP A 526 16.31 -3.22 18.52
CA ASP A 526 15.71 -3.64 19.79
C ASP A 526 14.40 -2.92 20.12
N HIS A 527 13.61 -3.49 21.03
CA HIS A 527 12.35 -2.91 21.53
C HIS A 527 11.30 -2.55 20.47
N VAL A 528 11.41 -3.10 19.25
CA VAL A 528 10.38 -2.97 18.21
C VAL A 528 9.21 -3.89 18.54
N THR A 529 8.00 -3.37 18.36
CA THR A 529 6.76 -4.16 18.41
C THR A 529 6.27 -4.47 17.00
N ILE A 530 5.93 -5.73 16.73
CA ILE A 530 5.36 -6.20 15.48
C ILE A 530 4.02 -6.84 15.83
N GLU A 531 2.92 -6.17 15.52
CA GLU A 531 1.60 -6.62 15.98
C GLU A 531 0.47 -6.57 14.96
N ASN A 532 -0.45 -7.53 15.05
CA ASN A 532 -1.68 -7.54 14.26
C ASN A 532 -1.46 -7.45 12.74
N ASN A 533 -0.32 -7.92 12.23
CA ASN A 533 -0.04 -7.94 10.79
C ASN A 533 -0.45 -9.29 10.19
N THR A 534 -0.89 -9.25 8.93
CA THR A 534 -0.99 -10.43 8.07
C THR A 534 0.22 -10.47 7.16
N ILE A 535 1.05 -11.51 7.26
CA ILE A 535 2.29 -11.69 6.50
C ILE A 535 2.18 -12.96 5.67
N THR A 536 2.07 -12.81 4.35
CA THR A 536 1.87 -13.92 3.42
C THR A 536 2.81 -13.86 2.22
N ASP A 537 2.97 -15.00 1.57
CA ASP A 537 3.58 -15.14 0.24
C ASP A 537 4.96 -14.48 0.11
N SER A 538 5.74 -14.43 1.20
CA SER A 538 7.14 -14.04 1.12
C SER A 538 7.97 -15.17 0.53
N ASP A 539 8.81 -14.87 -0.47
CA ASP A 539 9.77 -15.81 -1.06
C ASP A 539 10.62 -16.58 -0.03
N ALA A 540 10.99 -15.90 1.06
CA ALA A 540 11.74 -16.47 2.16
C ALA A 540 10.93 -16.50 3.46
N LYS A 541 11.20 -15.63 4.44
CA LYS A 541 10.65 -15.76 5.79
C LYS A 541 9.53 -14.73 5.97
N GLY A 542 8.52 -15.04 6.79
CA GLY A 542 7.56 -14.02 7.21
C GLY A 542 8.27 -12.92 8.00
N ILE A 543 8.93 -13.29 9.10
CA ILE A 543 9.74 -12.39 9.92
C ILE A 543 11.15 -12.96 10.07
N ARG A 544 12.17 -12.12 9.84
CA ARG A 544 13.58 -12.52 9.92
C ARG A 544 14.43 -11.54 10.71
N PHE A 545 15.21 -12.05 11.65
CA PHE A 545 16.32 -11.31 12.25
C PHE A 545 17.61 -11.56 11.44
N ALA A 546 18.44 -10.53 11.29
CA ALA A 546 19.73 -10.65 10.61
C ALA A 546 20.65 -11.71 11.25
N ASN A 547 21.47 -12.36 10.43
CA ASN A 547 22.41 -13.37 10.89
C ASN A 547 23.84 -12.78 10.97
N PRO A 548 24.33 -12.42 12.17
CA PRO A 548 25.61 -11.75 12.34
C PRO A 548 26.82 -12.65 12.06
N LYS A 549 26.63 -13.98 11.96
CA LYS A 549 27.74 -14.92 11.63
C LYS A 549 28.34 -14.69 10.24
N LEU A 550 27.73 -13.84 9.43
CA LEU A 550 28.19 -13.50 8.08
C LEU A 550 28.99 -12.19 8.01
N ALA A 551 29.14 -11.42 9.10
CA ALA A 551 29.40 -9.98 8.96
C ALA A 551 30.21 -9.25 10.08
N GLY A 552 30.63 -9.93 11.16
CA GLY A 552 31.49 -9.31 12.19
C GLY A 552 30.71 -8.81 13.42
N PRO A 553 31.26 -7.90 14.25
CA PRO A 553 30.67 -7.50 15.53
C PRO A 553 29.50 -6.51 15.38
N GLY A 554 28.56 -6.82 14.48
CA GLY A 554 27.29 -6.11 14.33
C GLY A 554 26.37 -6.37 15.52
N GLY A 555 25.47 -5.43 15.80
CA GLY A 555 24.45 -5.61 16.82
C GLY A 555 23.33 -6.52 16.30
N MET A 556 22.76 -7.30 17.20
CA MET A 556 21.75 -8.32 16.92
C MET A 556 20.37 -7.82 17.31
N ALA A 557 19.31 -8.47 16.81
CA ALA A 557 17.96 -8.16 17.24
C ALA A 557 17.63 -8.76 18.62
N SER A 558 17.04 -7.97 19.51
CA SER A 558 16.70 -8.42 20.88
C SER A 558 15.54 -7.61 21.48
N TYR A 559 14.90 -8.11 22.52
CA TYR A 559 13.74 -7.44 23.15
C TYR A 559 12.60 -7.12 22.18
N ILE A 560 12.47 -7.91 21.12
CA ILE A 560 11.41 -7.73 20.11
C ILE A 560 10.12 -8.36 20.61
N THR A 561 9.01 -7.65 20.46
CA THR A 561 7.67 -8.21 20.72
C THR A 561 6.98 -8.53 19.40
N ILE A 562 6.66 -9.79 19.16
CA ILE A 562 5.92 -10.27 17.98
C ILE A 562 4.58 -10.81 18.48
N SER A 563 3.49 -10.06 18.26
CA SER A 563 2.20 -10.38 18.87
C SER A 563 1.00 -10.36 17.92
N GLY A 564 0.09 -11.33 18.04
CA GLY A 564 -1.19 -11.29 17.32
C GLY A 564 -1.09 -11.32 15.79
N ASN A 565 0.06 -11.68 15.22
CA ASN A 565 0.25 -11.70 13.77
C ASN A 565 -0.29 -13.01 13.16
N LYS A 566 -0.74 -12.93 11.91
CA LYS A 566 -1.03 -14.08 11.05
C LYS A 566 0.09 -14.23 10.03
N ILE A 567 0.83 -15.33 10.08
CA ILE A 567 2.04 -15.55 9.26
C ILE A 567 1.89 -16.86 8.48
N GLU A 568 1.58 -16.77 7.20
CA GLU A 568 1.20 -17.94 6.40
C GLU A 568 1.84 -18.03 5.02
N ASN A 569 1.92 -19.26 4.50
CA ASN A 569 2.29 -19.53 3.10
C ASN A 569 3.65 -18.97 2.63
N ASN A 570 4.58 -18.66 3.53
CA ASN A 570 5.89 -18.16 3.15
C ASN A 570 6.83 -19.29 2.68
N GLY A 571 7.76 -18.96 1.78
CA GLY A 571 8.69 -19.90 1.14
C GLY A 571 9.74 -20.53 2.06
N SER A 572 9.79 -20.12 3.34
CA SER A 572 10.71 -20.61 4.36
C SER A 572 10.05 -20.62 5.74
N ALA A 573 10.73 -20.20 6.81
CA ALA A 573 10.13 -20.17 8.14
C ALA A 573 9.12 -19.02 8.29
N GLY A 574 8.09 -19.21 9.10
CA GLY A 574 7.20 -18.11 9.49
C GLY A 574 7.98 -17.05 10.26
N ILE A 575 8.62 -17.44 11.35
CA ILE A 575 9.52 -16.57 12.14
C ILE A 575 10.89 -17.23 12.26
N GLU A 576 11.96 -16.49 11.94
CA GLU A 576 13.34 -16.89 12.18
C GLU A 576 14.11 -15.81 12.96
N THR A 577 14.52 -16.14 14.19
CA THR A 577 15.29 -15.26 15.05
C THR A 577 16.77 -15.64 15.07
N TYR A 578 17.60 -14.66 15.44
CA TYR A 578 18.98 -14.82 15.81
C TYR A 578 19.24 -13.94 17.03
N GLY A 579 19.77 -14.54 18.10
CA GLY A 579 19.90 -13.87 19.41
C GLY A 579 20.86 -12.69 19.46
N PRO A 580 20.87 -11.94 20.59
CA PRO A 580 20.96 -12.45 21.96
C PRO A 580 19.61 -12.54 22.72
N GLY A 581 18.48 -12.47 22.03
CA GLY A 581 17.21 -12.90 22.61
C GLY A 581 16.45 -11.91 23.45
N HIS A 582 15.86 -12.41 24.52
CA HIS A 582 14.84 -11.73 25.32
C HIS A 582 13.61 -11.28 24.51
N ASN A 583 13.30 -11.97 23.43
CA ASN A 583 12.15 -11.68 22.60
C ASN A 583 10.88 -12.30 23.16
N THR A 584 9.75 -11.68 22.89
CA THR A 584 8.42 -12.21 23.24
C THR A 584 7.65 -12.52 21.96
N ILE A 585 7.37 -13.79 21.69
CA ILE A 585 6.57 -14.25 20.55
C ILE A 585 5.24 -14.78 21.11
N ILE A 586 4.17 -14.00 20.97
CA ILE A 586 2.92 -14.25 21.68
C ILE A 586 1.66 -14.19 20.80
N ASN A 587 0.75 -15.15 20.98
CA ASN A 587 -0.58 -15.14 20.33
C ASN A 587 -0.55 -15.03 18.79
N ASN A 588 0.50 -15.52 18.13
CA ASN A 588 0.57 -15.52 16.67
C ASN A 588 -0.09 -16.78 16.08
N THR A 589 -0.67 -16.65 14.90
CA THR A 589 -1.15 -17.77 14.08
C THR A 589 -0.16 -18.01 12.94
N ILE A 590 0.53 -19.15 12.93
CA ILE A 590 1.63 -19.44 12.00
C ILE A 590 1.36 -20.74 11.26
N SER A 591 1.11 -20.68 9.94
CA SER A 591 0.68 -21.86 9.20
C SER A 591 1.09 -21.95 7.74
N GLY A 592 1.19 -23.17 7.21
CA GLY A 592 1.39 -23.39 5.78
C GLY A 592 2.75 -22.95 5.23
N ASN A 593 3.70 -22.56 6.07
CA ASN A 593 5.02 -22.12 5.62
C ASN A 593 5.85 -23.32 5.15
N ILE A 594 6.64 -23.16 4.08
CA ILE A 594 7.47 -24.22 3.48
C ILE A 594 8.61 -24.65 4.44
N GLY A 595 8.95 -23.84 5.44
CA GLY A 595 9.95 -24.13 6.46
C GLY A 595 9.36 -24.58 7.80
N ASN A 596 9.96 -24.06 8.87
CA ASN A 596 9.45 -24.24 10.24
C ASN A 596 8.40 -23.16 10.54
N GLY A 597 7.55 -23.35 11.55
CA GLY A 597 6.73 -22.25 12.07
C GLY A 597 7.61 -21.16 12.70
N ILE A 598 8.28 -21.51 13.79
CA ILE A 598 9.23 -20.66 14.54
C ILE A 598 10.59 -21.34 14.57
N ASN A 599 11.66 -20.58 14.31
CA ASN A 599 13.03 -21.08 14.26
C ASN A 599 13.96 -20.17 15.07
N LEU A 600 14.17 -20.51 16.34
CA LEU A 600 15.06 -19.79 17.26
C LEU A 600 16.50 -20.30 17.13
N LYS A 601 17.47 -19.39 16.97
CA LYS A 601 18.89 -19.74 16.71
C LYS A 601 19.87 -18.88 17.48
N PHE A 602 20.79 -19.51 18.20
CA PHE A 602 21.83 -18.80 18.97
C PHE A 602 21.20 -17.72 19.87
N ASP A 603 20.12 -18.11 20.54
CA ASP A 603 19.17 -17.21 21.18
C ASP A 603 19.06 -17.50 22.68
N ASP A 604 18.72 -16.51 23.49
CA ASP A 604 18.61 -16.70 24.93
C ASP A 604 17.50 -15.92 25.62
N GLY A 605 16.85 -16.54 26.60
CA GLY A 605 15.85 -15.85 27.42
C GLY A 605 14.56 -15.45 26.69
N ASP A 606 14.24 -16.05 25.54
CA ASP A 606 13.00 -15.79 24.81
C ASP A 606 11.77 -16.37 25.53
N VAL A 607 10.60 -15.79 25.24
CA VAL A 607 9.29 -16.30 25.66
C VAL A 607 8.43 -16.55 24.43
N VAL A 608 8.09 -17.81 24.18
CA VAL A 608 7.19 -18.23 23.09
C VAL A 608 5.90 -18.76 23.71
N THR A 609 4.83 -17.97 23.66
CA THR A 609 3.60 -18.30 24.39
C THR A 609 2.29 -18.03 23.67
N GLY A 610 1.27 -18.88 23.86
CA GLY A 610 -0.06 -18.66 23.29
C GLY A 610 -0.16 -18.76 21.76
N ASN A 611 0.88 -19.23 21.07
CA ASN A 611 0.88 -19.28 19.61
C ASN A 611 0.12 -20.51 19.08
N THR A 612 -0.55 -20.35 17.94
CA THR A 612 -1.16 -21.45 17.18
C THR A 612 -0.30 -21.73 15.95
N ILE A 613 0.40 -22.87 15.94
CA ILE A 613 1.40 -23.22 14.92
C ILE A 613 0.95 -24.49 14.23
N THR A 614 0.61 -24.42 12.95
CA THR A 614 0.00 -25.56 12.26
C THR A 614 0.47 -25.78 10.84
N ASN A 615 0.54 -27.04 10.40
CA ASN A 615 0.70 -27.40 8.98
C ASN A 615 1.90 -26.75 8.27
N ASN A 616 2.96 -26.39 9.00
CA ASN A 616 4.24 -26.02 8.37
C ASN A 616 4.94 -27.29 7.89
N THR A 617 5.68 -27.24 6.77
CA THR A 617 6.17 -28.49 6.17
C THR A 617 7.30 -29.16 6.98
N ARG A 618 7.95 -28.41 7.89
CA ARG A 618 8.97 -28.92 8.82
C ARG A 618 8.49 -28.84 10.27
N ALA A 619 9.30 -28.36 11.20
CA ALA A 619 8.94 -28.34 12.60
C ALA A 619 8.02 -27.15 12.93
N GLY A 620 7.15 -27.29 13.92
CA GLY A 620 6.41 -26.18 14.48
C GLY A 620 7.36 -25.17 15.13
N ILE A 621 8.14 -25.63 16.11
CA ILE A 621 9.16 -24.82 16.79
C ILE A 621 10.52 -25.52 16.72
N VAL A 622 11.58 -24.77 16.43
CA VAL A 622 12.97 -25.24 16.53
C VAL A 622 13.73 -24.40 17.56
N LEU A 623 14.39 -25.08 18.50
CA LEU A 623 15.38 -24.51 19.41
C LEU A 623 16.77 -24.99 18.98
N ARG A 624 17.59 -24.09 18.46
CA ARG A 624 18.95 -24.40 17.98
C ARG A 624 19.98 -23.53 18.68
N GLU A 625 20.79 -24.15 19.53
CA GLU A 625 21.76 -23.41 20.35
C GLU A 625 21.05 -22.30 21.14
N VAL A 626 19.90 -22.65 21.72
CA VAL A 626 19.02 -21.71 22.46
C VAL A 626 19.09 -22.01 23.96
N THR A 627 19.20 -20.98 24.79
CA THR A 627 19.30 -21.15 26.24
C THR A 627 18.24 -20.39 27.02
N ASP A 628 17.87 -20.92 28.19
CA ASP A 628 17.00 -20.25 29.17
C ASP A 628 15.67 -19.71 28.58
N THR A 629 15.18 -20.31 27.50
CA THR A 629 13.95 -19.91 26.80
C THR A 629 12.75 -20.66 27.35
N VAL A 630 11.60 -19.98 27.40
CA VAL A 630 10.31 -20.54 27.83
C VAL A 630 9.40 -20.73 26.61
N VAL A 631 8.97 -21.96 26.38
CA VAL A 631 7.97 -22.33 25.35
C VAL A 631 6.74 -22.86 26.07
N GLU A 632 5.67 -22.07 26.13
CA GLU A 632 4.48 -22.46 26.89
C GLU A 632 3.13 -22.10 26.28
N ASN A 633 2.06 -22.81 26.64
CA ASN A 633 0.70 -22.50 26.19
C ASN A 633 0.53 -22.42 24.66
N ASN A 634 1.38 -23.10 23.87
CA ASN A 634 1.27 -23.11 22.42
C ASN A 634 0.47 -24.32 21.92
N GLY A 635 -0.36 -24.12 20.90
CA GLY A 635 -1.00 -25.20 20.14
C GLY A 635 -0.16 -25.56 18.91
N ILE A 636 0.35 -26.79 18.84
CA ILE A 636 1.32 -27.22 17.81
C ILE A 636 0.87 -28.52 17.14
N SER A 637 0.44 -28.44 15.88
CA SER A 637 -0.16 -29.61 15.20
C SER A 637 -0.02 -29.67 13.69
N GLY A 638 -0.15 -30.87 13.11
CA GLY A 638 -0.25 -31.04 11.65
C GLY A 638 1.08 -30.99 10.89
N HIS A 639 2.21 -31.09 11.59
CA HIS A 639 3.54 -31.13 10.99
C HIS A 639 3.87 -32.58 10.60
N LEU A 640 3.50 -32.99 9.37
CA LEU A 640 3.39 -34.40 9.00
C LEU A 640 4.54 -34.95 8.12
N ASN A 641 5.52 -34.14 7.74
CA ASN A 641 6.66 -34.62 6.95
C ASN A 641 7.46 -35.70 7.74
N GLU A 642 7.69 -36.87 7.16
CA GLU A 642 8.33 -37.98 7.90
C GLU A 642 9.78 -37.70 8.32
N GLU A 643 10.49 -36.83 7.60
CA GLU A 643 11.89 -36.52 7.92
C GLU A 643 12.01 -35.39 8.96
N ASN A 644 11.13 -34.39 8.90
CA ASN A 644 11.28 -33.13 9.65
C ASN A 644 9.96 -32.55 10.21
N GLY A 645 8.84 -33.26 10.12
CA GLY A 645 7.52 -32.89 10.63
C GLY A 645 7.44 -33.08 12.15
N LEU A 646 7.93 -32.10 12.88
CA LEU A 646 8.09 -32.18 14.33
C LEU A 646 7.17 -31.15 14.98
N GLY A 647 6.58 -31.44 16.13
CA GLY A 647 5.97 -30.38 16.93
C GLY A 647 7.06 -29.40 17.41
N ILE A 648 7.98 -29.90 18.23
CA ILE A 648 9.14 -29.15 18.73
C ILE A 648 10.44 -29.91 18.45
N TRP A 649 11.47 -29.20 18.00
CA TRP A 649 12.81 -29.76 17.82
C TRP A 649 13.84 -29.04 18.68
N VAL A 650 14.32 -29.73 19.72
CA VAL A 650 15.42 -29.28 20.56
C VAL A 650 16.74 -29.85 20.03
N ARG A 651 17.64 -28.98 19.59
CA ARG A 651 18.86 -29.41 18.90
C ARG A 651 20.08 -28.59 19.18
N GLU A 652 21.22 -29.22 18.93
CA GLU A 652 22.55 -28.66 19.19
C GLU A 652 22.66 -28.15 20.65
N GLY A 653 23.49 -27.16 20.96
CA GLY A 653 23.76 -26.69 22.32
C GLY A 653 22.59 -25.95 22.98
N SER A 654 21.35 -26.45 22.84
CA SER A 654 20.18 -25.88 23.47
C SER A 654 20.04 -26.37 24.91
N ILE A 655 20.18 -25.46 25.86
CA ILE A 655 20.41 -25.79 27.28
C ILE A 655 19.43 -25.05 28.18
N GLY A 656 18.88 -25.73 29.19
CA GLY A 656 18.11 -25.04 30.26
C GLY A 656 16.74 -24.50 29.84
N ASN A 657 16.21 -24.92 28.68
CA ASN A 657 14.92 -24.42 28.20
C ASN A 657 13.75 -25.10 28.94
N ILE A 658 12.65 -24.37 29.09
CA ILE A 658 11.41 -24.83 29.71
C ILE A 658 10.35 -25.00 28.61
N ILE A 659 9.82 -26.21 28.46
CA ILE A 659 8.75 -26.53 27.52
C ILE A 659 7.57 -27.04 28.34
N SER A 660 6.53 -26.22 28.53
CA SER A 660 5.43 -26.55 29.42
C SER A 660 4.06 -26.07 28.97
N TYR A 661 3.00 -26.74 29.37
CA TYR A 661 1.62 -26.31 29.09
C TYR A 661 1.27 -26.22 27.59
N ASN A 662 2.04 -26.87 26.71
CA ASN A 662 1.76 -26.88 25.28
C ASN A 662 0.82 -28.04 24.91
N ASP A 663 -0.02 -27.82 23.90
CA ASP A 663 -0.83 -28.86 23.25
C ASP A 663 -0.09 -29.31 21.97
N ILE A 664 0.56 -30.47 22.02
CA ILE A 664 1.43 -31.01 20.95
C ILE A 664 0.79 -32.25 20.36
N THR A 665 0.07 -32.09 19.24
CA THR A 665 -0.82 -33.14 18.72
C THR A 665 -0.70 -33.34 17.22
N GLY A 666 -0.91 -34.58 16.75
CA GLY A 666 -1.03 -34.84 15.30
C GLY A 666 0.20 -34.45 14.48
N ASN A 667 1.40 -34.50 15.05
CA ASN A 667 2.67 -34.29 14.33
C ASN A 667 3.32 -35.65 14.00
N TYR A 668 4.32 -35.70 13.11
CA TYR A 668 5.03 -36.95 12.87
C TYR A 668 5.79 -37.42 14.13
N ASN A 669 6.57 -36.54 14.76
CA ASN A 669 6.93 -36.68 16.18
C ASN A 669 6.47 -35.44 16.95
N GLY A 670 6.03 -35.61 18.19
CA GLY A 670 5.67 -34.49 19.07
C GLY A 670 6.90 -33.64 19.38
N ILE A 671 7.90 -34.21 20.06
CA ILE A 671 9.16 -33.55 20.39
C ILE A 671 10.35 -34.43 19.98
N LEU A 672 11.32 -33.84 19.27
CA LEU A 672 12.59 -34.47 18.96
C LEU A 672 13.73 -33.77 19.69
N ILE A 673 14.58 -34.54 20.35
CA ILE A 673 15.85 -34.08 20.93
C ILE A 673 16.98 -34.75 20.16
N LYS A 674 17.77 -33.96 19.44
CA LYS A 674 18.84 -34.51 18.60
C LYS A 674 19.94 -33.49 18.33
N ARG A 675 21.19 -33.94 18.35
CA ARG A 675 22.34 -33.20 17.85
C ARG A 675 22.68 -33.65 16.42
N LYS A 676 22.74 -32.73 15.44
CA LYS A 676 23.13 -33.08 14.05
C LYS A 676 24.64 -33.16 13.84
N LYS A 677 25.44 -32.38 14.57
CA LYS A 677 26.90 -32.33 14.40
C LYS A 677 27.62 -32.77 15.67
N THR A 678 28.65 -33.58 15.56
CA THR A 678 29.37 -34.12 16.73
C THR A 678 30.33 -33.11 17.38
N ASP A 679 30.60 -31.98 16.72
CA ASP A 679 31.55 -30.93 17.14
C ASP A 679 30.91 -29.75 17.88
N VAL A 680 29.58 -29.77 18.07
CA VAL A 680 28.85 -28.79 18.89
C VAL A 680 28.31 -29.45 20.15
N ASP A 681 27.97 -28.67 21.17
CA ASP A 681 27.37 -29.20 22.39
C ASP A 681 26.02 -29.87 22.11
N GLN A 682 25.66 -30.85 22.93
CA GLN A 682 24.37 -31.54 22.83
C GLN A 682 23.31 -30.85 23.69
N PRO A 683 22.03 -31.02 23.36
CA PRO A 683 20.96 -30.52 24.22
C PRO A 683 21.08 -31.11 25.63
N SER A 684 20.93 -30.29 26.67
CA SER A 684 21.01 -30.75 28.05
C SER A 684 20.23 -29.84 29.01
N GLY A 685 19.78 -30.38 30.15
CA GLY A 685 19.11 -29.59 31.18
C GLY A 685 17.76 -28.97 30.75
N ASN A 686 17.16 -29.42 29.65
CA ASN A 686 15.85 -28.95 29.20
C ASN A 686 14.74 -29.68 29.98
N SER A 687 13.72 -28.93 30.41
CA SER A 687 12.59 -29.41 31.18
C SER A 687 11.35 -29.48 30.28
N ILE A 688 10.75 -30.66 30.13
CA ILE A 688 9.55 -30.85 29.32
C ILE A 688 8.46 -31.35 30.24
N ASN A 689 7.62 -30.48 30.79
CA ASN A 689 6.65 -30.89 31.82
C ASN A 689 5.29 -30.23 31.61
N PHE A 690 4.21 -30.86 32.07
CA PHE A 690 2.85 -30.31 32.01
C PHE A 690 2.33 -30.03 30.59
N ASN A 691 2.86 -30.70 29.57
CA ASN A 691 2.36 -30.63 28.20
C ASN A 691 1.29 -31.71 27.97
N ASN A 692 0.39 -31.44 27.01
CA ASN A 692 -0.52 -32.42 26.45
C ASN A 692 0.05 -32.95 25.14
N ILE A 693 0.64 -34.14 25.18
CA ILE A 693 1.27 -34.81 24.04
C ILE A 693 0.36 -35.95 23.63
N SER A 694 -0.25 -35.91 22.46
CA SER A 694 -1.17 -36.98 22.05
C SER A 694 -1.38 -37.08 20.55
N GLY A 695 -1.52 -38.31 20.06
CA GLY A 695 -1.89 -38.57 18.68
C GLY A 695 -0.78 -38.20 17.69
N ASN A 696 0.48 -38.17 18.13
CA ASN A 696 1.61 -38.03 17.22
C ASN A 696 1.92 -39.39 16.55
N ASN A 697 2.31 -39.37 15.28
CA ASN A 697 2.33 -40.58 14.45
C ASN A 697 3.41 -41.60 14.85
N TYR A 698 4.52 -41.15 15.41
CA TYR A 698 5.67 -42.03 15.69
C TYR A 698 6.13 -41.98 17.14
N TYR A 699 6.61 -40.82 17.63
CA TYR A 699 6.88 -40.61 19.05
C TYR A 699 6.18 -39.37 19.58
N GLY A 700 5.70 -39.45 20.82
CA GLY A 700 5.39 -38.25 21.60
C GLY A 700 6.66 -37.49 21.90
N ILE A 701 7.68 -38.20 22.42
CA ILE A 701 9.03 -37.66 22.61
C ILE A 701 10.08 -38.68 22.15
N LEU A 702 10.92 -38.27 21.22
CA LEU A 702 12.10 -39.01 20.77
C LEU A 702 13.38 -38.29 21.22
N ASN A 703 14.11 -38.88 22.16
CA ASN A 703 15.46 -38.47 22.50
C ASN A 703 16.48 -39.35 21.76
N ALA A 704 17.05 -38.79 20.69
CA ALA A 704 17.98 -39.46 19.79
C ALA A 704 19.46 -39.21 20.15
N LEU A 705 19.77 -38.78 21.38
CA LEU A 705 21.14 -38.61 21.87
C LEU A 705 21.74 -39.96 22.24
N SER A 706 22.89 -40.30 21.65
CA SER A 706 23.53 -41.62 21.81
C SER A 706 25.00 -41.57 22.25
N ASP A 707 25.66 -40.41 22.21
CA ASP A 707 27.09 -40.30 22.55
C ASP A 707 27.44 -38.91 23.12
N PRO A 708 27.47 -38.76 24.47
CA PRO A 708 26.90 -39.71 25.44
C PRO A 708 25.35 -39.63 25.46
N PRO A 709 24.64 -40.72 25.80
CA PRO A 709 23.20 -40.64 26.04
C PRO A 709 22.94 -39.74 27.26
N THR A 710 22.04 -38.78 27.10
CA THR A 710 21.65 -37.84 28.17
C THR A 710 20.14 -37.86 28.28
N PRO A 711 19.57 -38.42 29.38
CA PRO A 711 18.14 -38.38 29.62
C PRO A 711 17.60 -36.95 29.67
N VAL A 712 16.34 -36.78 29.27
CA VAL A 712 15.60 -35.51 29.40
C VAL A 712 14.49 -35.68 30.44
N ASP A 713 14.28 -34.66 31.28
CA ASP A 713 13.13 -34.62 32.18
C ASP A 713 11.86 -34.39 31.35
N ALA A 714 11.03 -35.43 31.27
CA ALA A 714 9.75 -35.42 30.60
C ALA A 714 8.60 -35.78 31.57
N THR A 715 8.79 -35.53 32.87
CA THR A 715 7.81 -35.87 33.88
C THR A 715 6.58 -34.96 33.78
N LEU A 716 5.46 -35.42 34.32
CA LEU A 716 4.21 -34.66 34.45
C LEU A 716 3.63 -34.21 33.10
N ASN A 717 3.87 -34.93 32.01
CA ASN A 717 3.14 -34.75 30.74
C ASN A 717 1.96 -35.73 30.62
N TRP A 718 0.94 -35.32 29.88
CA TRP A 718 -0.10 -36.20 29.37
C TRP A 718 0.35 -36.81 28.03
N TRP A 719 0.09 -38.11 27.82
CA TRP A 719 0.61 -38.88 26.68
C TRP A 719 -0.51 -39.41 25.75
N GLY A 720 -1.71 -38.85 25.83
CA GLY A 720 -2.86 -39.30 25.03
C GLY A 720 -3.65 -40.45 25.65
N ASP A 721 -3.11 -41.14 26.65
CA ASP A 721 -3.79 -42.23 27.36
C ASP A 721 -3.43 -42.24 28.85
N PRO A 722 -4.36 -42.59 29.77
CA PRO A 722 -4.06 -42.67 31.20
C PRO A 722 -2.87 -43.56 31.48
N SER A 723 -2.71 -44.65 30.73
CA SER A 723 -1.63 -45.66 30.82
C SER A 723 -0.20 -45.09 30.71
N GLY A 724 -0.05 -43.84 30.24
CA GLY A 724 1.22 -43.14 30.05
C GLY A 724 1.82 -43.40 28.67
N PRO A 725 3.09 -43.02 28.44
CA PRO A 725 3.75 -43.30 27.19
C PRO A 725 4.04 -44.78 27.04
N GLN A 726 3.90 -45.30 25.83
CA GLN A 726 4.43 -46.62 25.51
C GLN A 726 5.96 -46.57 25.45
N ASN A 727 6.61 -47.41 26.26
CA ASN A 727 8.03 -47.73 26.11
C ASN A 727 8.20 -49.26 26.15
N PRO A 728 8.88 -49.87 25.15
CA PRO A 728 9.00 -51.33 25.04
C PRO A 728 9.69 -52.04 26.21
N ILE A 729 10.43 -51.32 27.04
CA ILE A 729 11.22 -51.87 28.15
C ILE A 729 10.62 -51.49 29.50
N THR A 730 10.26 -50.22 29.67
CA THR A 730 9.95 -49.63 30.99
C THR A 730 8.46 -49.38 31.23
N ASN A 731 7.61 -49.38 30.19
CA ASN A 731 6.16 -49.24 30.31
C ASN A 731 5.42 -49.96 29.17
N LEU A 732 5.55 -51.29 29.13
CA LEU A 732 5.10 -52.14 28.02
C LEU A 732 3.59 -52.14 27.81
N SER A 733 2.81 -52.01 28.89
CA SER A 733 1.34 -52.10 28.85
C SER A 733 0.65 -50.79 28.44
N ALA A 734 1.41 -49.71 28.27
CA ALA A 734 0.87 -48.42 27.91
C ALA A 734 0.54 -48.29 26.42
N THR A 735 -0.45 -47.45 26.13
CA THR A 735 -1.03 -47.22 24.81
C THR A 735 -1.02 -45.74 24.40
N GLY A 736 -0.47 -44.85 25.23
CA GLY A 736 -0.21 -43.47 24.85
C GLY A 736 0.95 -43.35 23.87
N ASP A 737 1.20 -42.12 23.42
CA ASP A 737 2.28 -41.79 22.49
C ASP A 737 3.63 -42.34 22.96
N ASN A 738 4.46 -42.80 22.02
CA ASN A 738 5.71 -43.48 22.35
C ASN A 738 6.73 -42.54 23.01
N ALA A 739 7.51 -43.08 23.96
CA ALA A 739 8.70 -42.45 24.53
C ALA A 739 9.93 -43.33 24.31
N SER A 740 11.02 -42.74 23.80
CA SER A 740 12.32 -43.43 23.67
C SER A 740 13.01 -43.65 25.03
N ASP A 741 14.02 -44.52 25.09
CA ASP A 741 14.68 -44.95 26.33
C ASP A 741 15.34 -43.83 27.16
N ASN A 742 15.77 -42.73 26.53
CA ASN A 742 16.40 -41.59 27.22
C ASN A 742 15.39 -40.48 27.58
N VAL A 743 14.15 -40.85 27.91
CA VAL A 743 13.08 -39.91 28.27
C VAL A 743 12.56 -40.27 29.66
N ASP A 744 12.79 -39.41 30.64
CA ASP A 744 12.33 -39.61 32.01
C ASP A 744 10.89 -39.14 32.14
N TYR A 745 9.93 -40.02 31.82
CA TYR A 745 8.51 -39.70 31.78
C TYR A 745 7.75 -39.97 33.09
N THR A 746 8.43 -40.41 34.15
CA THR A 746 7.79 -40.86 35.40
C THR A 746 8.04 -39.88 36.55
N PRO A 747 6.99 -39.37 37.23
CA PRO A 747 5.56 -39.61 36.96
C PRO A 747 5.07 -38.96 35.66
N TRP A 748 4.01 -39.49 35.04
CA TRP A 748 3.23 -38.86 33.97
C TRP A 748 1.83 -38.46 34.48
N LEU A 749 1.04 -37.72 33.69
CA LEU A 749 -0.34 -37.36 34.04
C LEU A 749 -1.34 -38.43 33.56
N ASN A 750 -2.35 -38.75 34.37
CA ASN A 750 -3.39 -39.72 34.02
C ASN A 750 -4.61 -39.14 33.27
N ALA A 751 -4.61 -37.84 33.01
CA ALA A 751 -5.56 -37.11 32.16
C ALA A 751 -4.85 -35.87 31.60
N PRO A 752 -5.40 -35.18 30.58
CA PRO A 752 -4.83 -33.93 30.09
C PRO A 752 -4.61 -32.89 31.20
N TYR A 753 -3.52 -32.14 31.13
CA TYR A 753 -3.31 -30.95 31.94
C TYR A 753 -4.44 -29.92 31.65
N PRO A 754 -4.97 -29.20 32.67
CA PRO A 754 -4.56 -29.17 34.07
C PRO A 754 -5.26 -30.19 34.99
N ALA A 755 -6.15 -31.03 34.45
CA ALA A 755 -6.97 -31.96 35.24
C ALA A 755 -6.21 -33.23 35.66
N GLY A 756 -5.12 -33.56 34.97
CA GLY A 756 -4.30 -34.73 35.23
C GLY A 756 -3.68 -34.78 36.62
N VAL A 757 -3.61 -35.99 37.18
CA VAL A 757 -2.89 -36.28 38.42
C VAL A 757 -1.67 -37.15 38.09
N ALA A 758 -0.57 -36.90 38.78
CA ALA A 758 0.68 -37.63 38.63
C ALA A 758 0.51 -39.14 38.91
N ARG A 759 1.07 -39.97 38.03
CA ARG A 759 1.05 -41.44 38.08
C ARG A 759 2.37 -42.00 37.59
N SER A 760 2.84 -43.06 38.21
CA SER A 760 4.19 -43.61 37.95
C SER A 760 4.20 -45.10 37.60
N TRP A 761 3.05 -45.76 37.67
CA TRP A 761 2.94 -47.21 37.49
C TRP A 761 1.55 -47.61 37.06
N ASN A 762 1.48 -48.79 36.46
CA ASN A 762 0.27 -49.39 35.93
C ASN A 762 -0.29 -50.51 36.84
N VAL A 763 0.55 -51.16 37.65
CA VAL A 763 0.11 -52.16 38.64
C VAL A 763 0.68 -51.82 40.01
N GLN A 764 -0.15 -51.88 41.06
CA GLN A 764 0.26 -51.59 42.42
C GLN A 764 -0.27 -52.62 43.42
N ASN A 765 0.60 -53.09 44.32
CA ASN A 765 0.17 -53.76 45.54
C ASN A 765 -0.12 -52.70 46.60
N VAL A 766 -1.39 -52.41 46.85
CA VAL A 766 -1.78 -51.33 47.78
C VAL A 766 -1.51 -51.65 49.25
N ASN A 767 -1.25 -52.92 49.58
CA ASN A 767 -0.90 -53.32 50.93
C ASN A 767 0.57 -53.06 51.25
N THR A 768 1.47 -53.23 50.26
CA THR A 768 2.93 -53.01 50.44
C THR A 768 3.38 -51.65 49.93
N GLY A 769 2.60 -51.02 49.04
CA GLY A 769 2.99 -49.81 48.31
C GLY A 769 3.95 -50.07 47.16
N GLU A 770 4.26 -51.34 46.86
CA GLU A 770 5.14 -51.74 45.76
C GLU A 770 4.41 -51.65 44.42
N ASN A 771 5.17 -51.32 43.38
CA ASN A 771 4.65 -51.05 42.04
C ASN A 771 5.34 -51.93 41.02
N PHE A 772 4.59 -52.34 40.00
CA PHE A 772 5.00 -53.36 39.05
C PHE A 772 4.60 -52.98 37.62
N ASN A 773 5.39 -53.46 36.66
CA ASN A 773 5.16 -53.22 35.23
C ASN A 773 4.24 -54.28 34.60
N SER A 774 4.05 -55.42 35.28
CA SER A 774 3.16 -56.51 34.86
C SER A 774 2.26 -56.97 36.00
N ILE A 775 1.12 -57.59 35.67
CA ILE A 775 0.21 -58.17 36.66
C ILE A 775 0.86 -59.39 37.29
N GLN A 776 1.55 -60.22 36.51
CA GLN A 776 2.17 -61.44 37.04
C GLN A 776 3.25 -61.14 38.07
N GLU A 777 4.11 -60.14 37.84
CA GLU A 777 5.14 -59.75 38.80
C GLU A 777 4.55 -59.27 40.13
N ALA A 778 3.44 -58.52 40.08
CA ALA A 778 2.72 -58.08 41.27
C ALA A 778 2.16 -59.28 42.05
N ILE A 779 1.61 -60.28 41.35
CA ILE A 779 1.09 -61.52 41.96
C ILE A 779 2.22 -62.33 42.59
N ASP A 780 3.36 -62.48 41.90
CA ASP A 780 4.50 -63.27 42.36
C ASP A 780 5.06 -62.71 43.68
N ASN A 781 5.13 -61.38 43.80
CA ASN A 781 5.59 -60.68 45.01
C ASN A 781 4.52 -60.58 46.12
N ALA A 782 3.23 -60.70 45.79
CA ALA A 782 2.15 -60.58 46.76
C ALA A 782 2.17 -61.70 47.81
N SER A 783 1.88 -61.32 49.06
CA SER A 783 1.51 -62.26 50.13
C SER A 783 0.00 -62.59 50.09
N GLU A 784 -0.41 -63.66 50.78
CA GLU A 784 -1.84 -63.98 50.92
C GLU A 784 -2.62 -62.78 51.48
N SER A 785 -3.85 -62.60 51.00
CA SER A 785 -4.77 -61.50 51.28
C SER A 785 -4.34 -60.11 50.78
N ASN A 786 -3.24 -59.98 50.03
CA ASN A 786 -2.88 -58.71 49.39
C ASN A 786 -3.88 -58.33 48.29
N THR A 787 -3.97 -57.03 48.02
CA THR A 787 -4.80 -56.41 46.98
C THR A 787 -3.90 -55.76 45.94
N ILE A 788 -4.03 -56.23 44.71
CA ILE A 788 -3.35 -55.71 43.52
C ILE A 788 -4.35 -54.86 42.75
N ILE A 789 -4.06 -53.57 42.59
CA ILE A 789 -4.78 -52.66 41.69
C ILE A 789 -4.08 -52.65 40.33
N VAL A 790 -4.86 -52.86 39.28
CA VAL A 790 -4.45 -52.79 37.88
C VAL A 790 -5.09 -51.54 37.27
N HIS A 791 -4.27 -50.53 37.02
CA HIS A 791 -4.69 -49.27 36.41
C HIS A 791 -4.95 -49.43 34.90
N PRO A 792 -5.57 -48.43 34.23
CA PRO A 792 -5.85 -48.51 32.79
C PRO A 792 -4.59 -48.77 31.96
N GLY A 793 -4.71 -49.65 30.97
CA GLY A 793 -3.61 -50.16 30.13
C GLY A 793 -3.95 -51.52 29.51
N THR A 794 -3.17 -51.94 28.52
CA THR A 794 -3.30 -53.25 27.88
C THR A 794 -2.14 -54.16 28.29
N TYR A 795 -2.43 -55.17 29.10
CA TYR A 795 -1.46 -56.11 29.66
C TYR A 795 -1.46 -57.38 28.82
N VAL A 796 -0.42 -57.56 28.00
CA VAL A 796 -0.23 -58.75 27.17
C VAL A 796 0.59 -59.78 27.95
N GLU A 797 -0.08 -60.66 28.68
CA GLU A 797 0.56 -61.66 29.55
C GLU A 797 -0.38 -62.83 29.89
N ALA A 798 0.20 -63.98 30.23
CA ALA A 798 -0.52 -65.14 30.77
C ALA A 798 -0.58 -65.08 32.30
N VAL A 799 -1.64 -64.46 32.85
CA VAL A 799 -1.81 -64.28 34.31
C VAL A 799 -2.17 -65.58 35.01
N LYS A 800 -1.34 -66.01 35.95
CA LYS A 800 -1.56 -67.15 36.86
C LYS A 800 -1.70 -66.67 38.30
N VAL A 801 -2.88 -66.89 38.88
CA VAL A 801 -3.17 -66.65 40.30
C VAL A 801 -3.13 -67.97 41.07
N ASP A 802 -2.08 -68.22 41.86
CA ASP A 802 -1.89 -69.47 42.61
C ASP A 802 -1.85 -69.30 44.15
N LYS A 803 -2.22 -68.10 44.62
CA LYS A 803 -2.33 -67.72 46.03
C LYS A 803 -3.60 -66.91 46.27
N SER A 804 -4.08 -66.85 47.51
CA SER A 804 -5.31 -66.11 47.85
C SER A 804 -5.01 -64.61 47.88
N ILE A 805 -5.40 -63.86 46.85
CA ILE A 805 -5.24 -62.39 46.74
C ILE A 805 -6.52 -61.76 46.16
N THR A 806 -6.61 -60.42 46.23
CA THR A 806 -7.61 -59.64 45.47
C THR A 806 -6.91 -59.00 44.27
N LEU A 807 -7.38 -59.28 43.05
CA LEU A 807 -6.94 -58.62 41.83
C LEU A 807 -8.06 -57.72 41.31
N GLN A 808 -7.84 -56.41 41.29
CA GLN A 808 -8.86 -55.40 40.97
C GLN A 808 -8.42 -54.52 39.80
N GLY A 809 -9.14 -54.59 38.68
CA GLY A 809 -8.94 -53.69 37.54
C GLY A 809 -9.76 -52.40 37.66
N GLU A 810 -9.12 -51.27 37.36
CA GLU A 810 -9.80 -49.99 37.14
C GLU A 810 -10.40 -49.92 35.72
N PRO A 811 -11.39 -49.03 35.46
CA PRO A 811 -11.98 -48.88 34.13
C PRO A 811 -10.92 -48.63 33.05
N GLY A 812 -10.85 -49.50 32.05
CA GLY A 812 -9.83 -49.43 30.98
C GLY A 812 -8.63 -50.36 31.16
N ALA A 813 -8.56 -51.13 32.25
CA ALA A 813 -7.60 -52.22 32.37
C ALA A 813 -8.04 -53.41 31.49
N ILE A 814 -7.16 -53.85 30.59
CA ILE A 814 -7.42 -54.91 29.61
C ILE A 814 -6.32 -55.96 29.73
N ILE A 815 -6.67 -57.22 30.02
CA ILE A 815 -5.73 -58.35 29.95
C ILE A 815 -5.90 -59.04 28.59
N ARG A 816 -4.81 -59.25 27.87
CA ARG A 816 -4.75 -60.01 26.62
C ARG A 816 -3.76 -61.18 26.76
N PRO A 817 -4.09 -62.38 26.25
CA PRO A 817 -3.13 -63.46 26.20
C PRO A 817 -1.95 -63.07 25.29
N ASP A 818 -0.74 -63.53 25.61
CA ASP A 818 0.37 -63.47 24.66
C ASP A 818 0.13 -64.48 23.52
N ASP A 819 0.52 -64.13 22.29
CA ASP A 819 0.37 -64.99 21.11
C ASP A 819 1.35 -66.18 21.10
N THR A 820 2.11 -66.40 22.18
CA THR A 820 3.21 -67.38 22.26
C THR A 820 2.92 -68.57 23.18
N THR A 821 1.87 -68.52 23.99
CA THR A 821 1.54 -69.58 24.94
C THR A 821 0.31 -70.36 24.46
N PRO A 822 0.44 -71.64 24.02
CA PRO A 822 -0.73 -72.46 23.73
C PRO A 822 -1.47 -72.78 25.03
N THR A 823 -2.80 -72.67 24.95
CA THR A 823 -3.82 -73.00 25.96
C THR A 823 -3.51 -74.17 26.89
#